data_AF-A0A966HAZ9-F1
#
_entry.id   AF-A0A966HAZ9-F1
#
_cell.length_a   1.000
_cell.length_b   1.000
_cell.length_c   1.000
_cell.angle_alpha   90.00
_cell.angle_beta   90.00
_cell.angle_gamma   90.00
#
_symmetry.space_group_name_H-M   'P 1'
#
loop_
_entity.id
_entity.type
_entity.pdbx_description
1 polymer ?
#
loop_
_entity_poly.entity_id
_entity_poly.type
_entity_poly.pdbx_seq_one_letter_code
_entity_poly.pdbx_strand_id
1 'polypeptide(L)'
;MIIYAKKGYLVASKIISRFWFSRICDGTVFLSLLVVALFIVTNFLPNKPSLFATQEIPAFVAIYAVILGVSAVALRIWSPNSKETALGQTLYLLSAVLTLLVNIASPEPISLLFGLWLLIAAFAGYFGLTITSVMTILLAILSSYLWINGKSSLAQAVQLFGLGVTPLILGLIMWRGQTEEKKQKTYQDVVHNLGATKNRSDIVINSIDDGVITISQDGVIELINPSAQQMLGWQEKDAMGLNWQSILKFLTLDGKDVADVDNPVNQALETKNPIHSDKFQLLTNSGKRLLIYLVCTPLGGQGGGGQIIVFRDITKEKAEEREQAEFISTASHEMRTPVASIEGYLGLALNPATATIDDKARDFITKAHASAEHLGRLFQDLLDISKADDGRLKSQPEVLDVTSFVEEIFQGLAHKAKEKNLHYIFKPRPDIEKGDERYIGPIFYVDVDPDHFREVTANLIENAIKYTLSGSVVVDILGDEKNVTVSVQDSGIGIPAEDLPHLFQKFYRVDNTDTREIGGTGLGLYLSRRLAESMSGHLRVESEYKKGSTFFLDVPRISHEEAMRKINDLSRKLPEIVKESRPTLDTDELSANSGISLVESEPLTIPQPRITPQPMQQTPEIALPQPIEQQMPSDFIPPQPQPVQAQPNNGPSPNLTPQQSQQTTRQGWPQATIDQLHQLAKQSERQVQTRPNLSLSDIEQRVQDQRRQIKAQDRHLT
;
A
#
# COMPACT_ATOMS: atom_id res chain seq x y z
N MET A 1 16.67 27.63 61.02
CA MET A 1 17.31 27.17 59.77
C MET A 1 16.38 26.18 59.04
N ILE A 2 15.11 26.57 58.84
CA ILE A 2 13.98 25.74 58.32
C ILE A 2 13.31 26.45 57.12
N ILE A 3 14.01 27.36 56.43
CA ILE A 3 13.45 28.08 55.27
C ILE A 3 14.52 28.18 54.19
N TYR A 4 14.93 27.05 53.61
CA TYR A 4 15.68 27.00 52.34
C TYR A 4 15.48 25.66 51.58
N ALA A 5 14.39 24.94 51.85
CA ALA A 5 14.11 23.61 51.27
C ALA A 5 13.16 23.64 50.04
N LYS A 6 13.24 24.67 49.18
CA LYS A 6 12.28 24.82 48.04
C LYS A 6 12.88 25.19 46.68
N LYS A 7 14.15 24.84 46.43
CA LYS A 7 14.72 24.73 45.07
C LYS A 7 15.52 23.43 44.99
N GLY A 8 15.15 22.54 44.07
CA GLY A 8 15.70 21.21 43.87
C GLY A 8 17.16 21.19 43.40
N TYR A 9 18.07 21.62 44.27
CA TYR A 9 19.52 21.49 44.13
C TYR A 9 20.12 20.61 45.25
N LEU A 10 19.30 19.76 45.88
CA LEU A 10 19.85 18.63 46.63
C LEU A 10 20.30 17.59 45.61
N VAL A 11 21.61 17.59 45.35
CA VAL A 11 22.32 16.60 44.54
C VAL A 11 21.83 15.21 44.94
N ALA A 12 20.99 14.60 44.09
CA ALA A 12 20.42 13.29 44.35
C ALA A 12 21.57 12.29 44.52
N SER A 13 21.66 11.67 45.69
CA SER A 13 22.65 10.61 45.92
C SER A 13 22.44 9.49 44.91
N LYS A 14 23.51 9.09 44.23
CA LYS A 14 23.48 8.03 43.22
C LYS A 14 22.85 6.76 43.81
N ILE A 15 21.85 6.20 43.13
CA ILE A 15 21.26 4.92 43.51
C ILE A 15 22.36 3.87 43.33
N ILE A 16 22.80 3.27 44.45
CA ILE A 16 23.80 2.21 44.46
C ILE A 16 23.13 0.96 43.89
N SER A 17 23.70 0.38 42.83
CA SER A 17 23.24 -0.93 42.35
C SER A 17 23.68 -2.03 43.32
N ARG A 18 22.93 -3.13 43.35
CA ARG A 18 23.23 -4.30 44.20
C ARG A 18 24.66 -4.82 44.06
N PHE A 19 25.24 -4.70 42.86
CA PHE A 19 26.64 -5.02 42.60
C PHE A 19 27.60 -4.14 43.45
N TRP A 20 27.42 -2.82 43.41
CA TRP A 20 28.24 -1.89 44.18
C TRP A 20 28.01 -2.01 45.69
N PHE A 21 26.78 -2.29 46.11
CA PHE A 21 26.47 -2.58 47.52
C PHE A 21 27.22 -3.82 48.03
N SER A 22 27.25 -4.92 47.25
CA SER A 22 28.03 -6.11 47.61
C SER A 22 29.52 -5.81 47.72
N ARG A 23 30.07 -4.98 46.84
CA ARG A 23 31.49 -4.61 46.87
C ARG A 23 31.87 -3.77 48.09
N ILE A 24 30.98 -2.88 48.52
CA ILE A 24 31.16 -2.11 49.76
C ILE A 24 31.21 -3.09 50.96
N CYS A 25 30.28 -4.05 51.02
CA CYS A 25 30.27 -5.06 52.08
C CYS A 25 31.58 -5.86 52.11
N ASP A 26 32.03 -6.36 50.95
CA ASP A 26 33.27 -7.13 50.85
C ASP A 26 34.51 -6.32 51.27
N GLY A 27 34.56 -5.05 50.85
CA GLY A 27 35.62 -4.12 51.26
C GLY A 27 35.63 -3.85 52.77
N THR A 28 34.46 -3.64 53.37
CA THR A 28 34.33 -3.45 54.83
C THR A 28 34.73 -4.69 55.61
N VAL A 29 34.38 -5.89 55.14
CA VAL A 29 34.82 -7.15 55.76
C VAL A 29 36.34 -7.29 55.67
N PHE A 30 36.92 -7.04 54.50
CA PHE A 30 38.37 -7.11 54.31
C PHE A 30 39.11 -6.13 55.23
N LEU A 31 38.66 -4.87 55.29
CA LEU A 31 39.22 -3.87 56.19
C LEU A 31 39.13 -4.31 57.66
N SER A 32 37.98 -4.85 58.06
CA SER A 32 37.75 -5.31 59.42
C SER A 32 38.68 -6.47 59.80
N LEU A 33 38.83 -7.46 58.92
CA LEU A 33 39.76 -8.58 59.11
C LEU A 33 41.21 -8.11 59.17
N LEU A 34 41.59 -7.14 58.34
CA LEU A 34 42.94 -6.57 58.35
C LEU A 34 43.24 -5.87 59.69
N VAL A 35 42.30 -5.09 60.23
CA VAL A 35 42.47 -4.44 61.55
C VAL A 35 42.55 -5.47 62.68
N VAL A 36 41.73 -6.54 62.63
CA VAL A 36 41.79 -7.63 63.62
C VAL A 36 43.11 -8.39 63.52
N ALA A 37 43.60 -8.67 62.30
CA ALA A 37 44.90 -9.30 62.10
C ALA A 37 46.04 -8.44 62.65
N LEU A 38 46.02 -7.13 62.40
CA LEU A 38 46.98 -6.20 62.98
C LEU A 38 46.91 -6.20 64.51
N PHE A 39 45.72 -6.26 65.11
CA PHE A 39 45.55 -6.37 66.56
C PHE A 39 46.20 -7.65 67.13
N ILE A 40 46.02 -8.79 66.46
CA ILE A 40 46.64 -10.07 66.86
C ILE A 40 48.16 -9.97 66.77
N VAL A 41 48.69 -9.46 65.66
CA VAL A 41 50.14 -9.32 65.43
C VAL A 41 50.78 -8.36 66.44
N THR A 42 50.10 -7.27 66.77
CA THR A 42 50.64 -6.23 67.66
C THR A 42 50.59 -6.61 69.13
N ASN A 43 49.57 -7.38 69.56
CA ASN A 43 49.36 -7.68 70.98
C ASN A 43 49.72 -9.11 71.43
N PHE A 44 49.75 -10.10 70.52
CA PHE A 44 49.91 -11.52 70.89
C PHE A 44 51.17 -12.20 70.34
N LEU A 45 51.83 -11.65 69.31
CA LEU A 45 53.05 -12.28 68.77
C LEU A 45 54.30 -11.93 69.62
N PRO A 46 55.07 -12.93 70.10
CA PRO A 46 56.25 -12.70 70.95
C PRO A 46 57.42 -12.05 70.22
N ASN A 47 57.60 -12.33 68.92
CA ASN A 47 58.58 -11.68 68.05
C ASN A 47 57.86 -10.71 67.11
N LYS A 48 57.57 -9.50 67.59
CA LYS A 48 56.92 -8.47 66.77
C LYS A 48 57.85 -8.10 65.59
N PRO A 49 57.36 -8.08 64.34
CA PRO A 49 58.12 -7.53 63.23
C PRO A 49 58.55 -6.10 63.56
N SER A 50 59.78 -5.70 63.20
CA SER A 50 60.31 -4.36 63.50
C SER A 50 59.40 -3.21 63.05
N LEU A 51 58.60 -3.44 62.00
CA LEU A 51 57.61 -2.53 61.44
C LEU A 51 56.40 -2.23 62.37
N PHE A 52 56.14 -3.08 63.37
CA PHE A 52 54.98 -2.96 64.28
C PHE A 52 55.37 -2.96 65.77
N ALA A 53 56.67 -2.91 66.08
CA ALA A 53 57.19 -3.11 67.43
C ALA A 53 56.74 -2.04 68.44
N THR A 54 56.37 -0.84 67.98
CA THR A 54 55.91 0.28 68.80
C THR A 54 54.39 0.50 68.76
N GLN A 55 53.66 -0.29 67.99
CA GLN A 55 52.25 -0.02 67.69
C GLN A 55 51.36 -0.99 68.46
N GLU A 56 50.61 -0.50 69.45
CA GLU A 56 49.57 -1.29 70.13
C GLU A 56 48.20 -0.83 69.65
N ILE A 57 47.43 -1.74 69.04
CA ILE A 57 46.03 -1.46 68.70
C ILE A 57 45.18 -1.75 69.94
N PRO A 58 44.41 -0.76 70.45
CA PRO A 58 43.54 -0.97 71.61
C PRO A 58 42.45 -2.00 71.32
N ALA A 59 42.07 -2.78 72.34
CA ALA A 59 41.05 -3.81 72.23
C ALA A 59 39.70 -3.27 71.71
N PHE A 60 39.31 -2.05 72.08
CA PHE A 60 38.05 -1.46 71.62
C PHE A 60 38.01 -1.22 70.10
N VAL A 61 39.15 -0.92 69.47
CA VAL A 61 39.25 -0.73 68.00
C VAL A 61 39.07 -2.07 67.29
N ALA A 62 39.66 -3.14 67.82
CA ALA A 62 39.47 -4.49 67.31
C ALA A 62 38.02 -4.98 67.49
N ILE A 63 37.39 -4.70 68.64
CA ILE A 63 35.98 -5.03 68.88
C ILE A 63 35.07 -4.30 67.87
N TYR A 64 35.30 -3.00 67.65
CA TYR A 64 34.55 -2.23 66.66
C TYR A 64 34.74 -2.82 65.24
N ALA A 65 35.96 -3.22 64.87
CA ALA A 65 36.22 -3.89 63.60
C ALA A 65 35.43 -5.21 63.46
N VAL A 66 35.40 -6.05 64.50
CA VAL A 66 34.61 -7.31 64.48
C VAL A 66 33.13 -7.02 64.30
N ILE A 67 32.56 -6.08 65.07
CA ILE A 67 31.14 -5.70 64.96
C ILE A 67 30.82 -5.19 63.56
N LEU A 68 31.68 -4.33 63.00
CA LEU A 68 31.50 -3.78 61.67
C LEU A 68 31.58 -4.86 60.58
N GLY A 69 32.53 -5.78 60.69
CA GLY A 69 32.68 -6.92 59.76
C GLY A 69 31.47 -7.85 59.79
N VAL A 70 30.99 -8.24 60.99
CA VAL A 70 29.80 -9.08 61.14
C VAL A 70 28.56 -8.37 60.60
N SER A 71 28.42 -7.07 60.87
CA SER A 71 27.32 -6.24 60.36
C SER A 71 27.34 -6.17 58.83
N ALA A 72 28.52 -6.04 58.21
CA ALA A 72 28.66 -6.05 56.76
C ALA A 72 28.23 -7.39 56.13
N VAL A 73 28.60 -8.52 56.74
CA VAL A 73 28.16 -9.85 56.30
C VAL A 73 26.65 -10.01 56.45
N ALA A 74 26.08 -9.61 57.59
CA ALA A 74 24.64 -9.69 57.84
C ALA A 74 23.84 -8.85 56.82
N LEU A 75 24.28 -7.61 56.58
CA LEU A 75 23.66 -6.73 55.59
C LEU A 75 23.76 -7.28 54.17
N ARG A 76 24.85 -7.96 53.82
CA ARG A 76 24.98 -8.60 52.50
C ARG A 76 23.95 -9.70 52.28
N ILE A 77 23.61 -10.47 53.31
CA ILE A 77 22.68 -11.61 53.21
C ILE A 77 21.22 -11.15 53.33
N TRP A 78 20.91 -10.17 54.20
CA TRP A 78 19.53 -9.81 54.58
C TRP A 78 19.05 -8.43 54.08
N SER A 79 19.83 -7.67 53.30
CA SER A 79 19.43 -6.32 52.91
C SER A 79 18.17 -6.28 52.01
N PRO A 80 17.16 -5.43 52.33
CA PRO A 80 16.01 -5.19 51.46
C PRO A 80 16.35 -4.26 50.28
N ASN A 81 15.94 -4.63 49.07
CA ASN A 81 16.26 -3.95 47.80
C ASN A 81 15.97 -2.43 47.78
N SER A 82 14.99 -1.95 48.57
CA SER A 82 14.61 -0.52 48.58
C SER A 82 15.55 0.37 49.41
N LYS A 83 16.39 -0.19 50.28
CA LYS A 83 17.25 0.57 51.22
C LYS A 83 18.75 0.36 51.01
N GLU A 84 19.17 -0.39 49.98
CA GLU A 84 20.58 -0.70 49.69
C GLU A 84 21.47 0.55 49.59
N THR A 85 20.94 1.65 49.04
CA THR A 85 21.70 2.91 48.89
C THR A 85 22.05 3.55 50.24
N ALA A 86 21.08 3.64 51.15
CA ALA A 86 21.30 4.23 52.48
C ALA A 86 22.15 3.32 53.38
N LEU A 87 21.92 2.01 53.32
CA LEU A 87 22.71 1.02 54.05
C LEU A 87 24.17 0.98 53.57
N GLY A 88 24.40 1.10 52.25
CA GLY A 88 25.75 1.16 51.69
C GLY A 88 26.53 2.41 52.12
N GLN A 89 25.89 3.59 52.08
CA GLN A 89 26.51 4.85 52.50
C GLN A 89 26.86 4.86 54.00
N THR A 90 25.95 4.35 54.83
CA THR A 90 26.19 4.24 56.28
C THR A 90 27.35 3.30 56.55
N LEU A 91 27.36 2.09 55.98
CA LEU A 91 28.45 1.13 56.15
C LEU A 91 29.82 1.69 55.73
N TYR A 92 29.85 2.45 54.62
CA TYR A 92 31.05 3.13 54.15
C TYR A 92 31.55 4.19 55.16
N LEU A 93 30.66 5.02 55.71
CA LEU A 93 31.02 6.00 56.75
C LEU A 93 31.51 5.33 58.04
N LEU A 94 30.87 4.24 58.48
CA LEU A 94 31.34 3.46 59.63
C LEU A 94 32.75 2.87 59.39
N SER A 95 33.07 2.50 58.15
CA SER A 95 34.40 2.04 57.74
C SER A 95 35.45 3.16 57.76
N ALA A 96 35.06 4.38 57.39
CA ALA A 96 35.91 5.56 57.53
C ALA A 96 36.17 5.93 59.01
N VAL A 97 35.18 5.72 59.88
CA VAL A 97 35.37 5.88 61.33
C VAL A 97 36.33 4.82 61.88
N LEU A 98 36.28 3.58 61.38
CA LEU A 98 37.26 2.55 61.77
C LEU A 98 38.69 2.98 61.45
N THR A 99 38.95 3.47 60.24
CA THR A 99 40.30 3.94 59.87
C THR A 99 40.73 5.16 60.67
N LEU A 100 39.80 6.05 61.02
CA LEU A 100 40.05 7.16 61.94
C LEU A 100 40.52 6.66 63.33
N LEU A 101 39.80 5.70 63.92
CA LEU A 101 40.13 5.14 65.24
C LEU A 101 41.50 4.43 65.25
N VAL A 102 41.82 3.70 64.17
CA VAL A 102 43.13 3.05 64.00
C VAL A 102 44.26 4.09 63.94
N ASN A 103 44.04 5.23 63.28
CA ASN A 103 45.03 6.30 63.21
C ASN A 103 45.17 7.07 64.54
N ILE A 104 44.07 7.28 65.27
CA ILE A 104 44.10 7.88 66.62
C ILE A 104 44.92 7.02 67.60
N ALA A 105 44.77 5.70 67.51
CA ALA A 105 45.50 4.73 68.31
C ALA A 105 47.00 4.65 67.95
N SER A 106 47.38 5.08 66.75
CA SER A 106 48.76 4.99 66.29
C SER A 106 49.66 5.99 67.05
N PRO A 107 50.91 5.60 67.37
CA PRO A 107 51.87 6.47 68.04
C PRO A 107 52.43 7.54 67.11
N GLU A 108 52.63 7.19 65.83
CA GLU A 108 53.11 8.13 64.81
C GLU A 108 51.94 8.72 64.00
N PRO A 109 51.95 10.05 63.74
CA PRO A 109 50.89 10.72 63.01
C PRO A 109 50.85 10.36 61.52
N ILE A 110 51.98 9.96 60.91
CA ILE A 110 52.05 9.47 59.52
C ILE A 110 52.49 8.01 59.54
N SER A 111 51.59 7.13 59.99
CA SER A 111 51.85 5.69 60.03
C SER A 111 51.51 4.99 58.71
N LEU A 112 52.04 3.77 58.51
CA LEU A 112 51.60 2.88 57.43
C LEU A 112 50.07 2.68 57.42
N LEU A 113 49.43 2.77 58.58
CA LEU A 113 47.98 2.60 58.73
C LEU A 113 47.18 3.78 58.18
N PHE A 114 47.79 4.94 57.96
CA PHE A 114 47.15 6.04 57.23
C PHE A 114 46.85 5.66 55.77
N GLY A 115 47.59 4.69 55.21
CA GLY A 115 47.28 4.11 53.90
C GLY A 115 45.87 3.54 53.80
N LEU A 116 45.29 3.04 54.90
CA LEU A 116 43.91 2.54 54.92
C LEU A 116 42.90 3.68 54.70
N TRP A 117 43.18 4.89 55.21
CA TRP A 117 42.35 6.06 54.94
C TRP A 117 42.38 6.44 53.47
N LEU A 118 43.59 6.48 52.87
CA LEU A 118 43.77 6.86 51.46
C LEU A 118 43.00 5.92 50.51
N LEU A 119 43.02 4.62 50.77
CA LEU A 119 42.30 3.62 49.97
C LEU A 119 40.79 3.86 49.97
N ILE A 120 40.21 4.16 51.13
CA ILE A 120 38.78 4.42 51.27
C ILE A 120 38.44 5.77 50.64
N ALA A 121 39.19 6.81 50.98
CA ALA A 121 38.94 8.18 50.54
C ALA A 121 38.82 8.33 49.02
N ALA A 122 39.57 7.55 48.23
CA ALA A 122 39.48 7.57 46.77
C ALA A 122 38.06 7.27 46.22
N PHE A 123 37.27 6.48 46.95
CA PHE A 123 35.91 6.09 46.55
C PHE A 123 34.83 7.03 47.05
N ALA A 124 35.14 8.00 47.92
CA ALA A 124 34.16 8.91 48.50
C ALA A 124 33.41 9.71 47.42
N GLY A 125 34.12 10.09 46.35
CA GLY A 125 33.57 10.82 45.21
C GLY A 125 32.43 10.10 44.48
N TYR A 126 32.35 8.77 44.56
CA TYR A 126 31.26 7.98 43.96
C TYR A 126 29.89 8.32 44.56
N PHE A 127 29.85 8.61 45.86
CA PHE A 127 28.63 8.92 46.60
C PHE A 127 28.22 10.40 46.50
N GLY A 128 29.06 11.23 45.86
CA GLY A 128 28.82 12.65 45.65
C GLY A 128 29.30 13.56 46.77
N LEU A 129 28.91 14.83 46.69
CA LEU A 129 29.46 15.91 47.51
C LEU A 129 29.24 15.69 49.02
N THR A 130 28.09 15.14 49.41
CA THR A 130 27.69 14.97 50.82
C THR A 130 28.66 14.08 51.59
N ILE A 131 28.93 12.88 51.09
CA ILE A 131 29.87 11.93 51.73
C ILE A 131 31.30 12.47 51.67
N THR A 132 31.71 13.10 50.56
CA THR A 132 33.05 13.71 50.49
C THR A 132 33.23 14.81 51.54
N SER A 133 32.21 15.66 51.76
CA SER A 133 32.27 16.69 52.79
C SER A 133 32.35 16.10 54.20
N VAL A 134 31.58 15.05 54.50
CA VAL A 134 31.65 14.34 55.79
C VAL A 134 33.04 13.74 56.00
N MET A 135 33.65 13.12 54.99
CA MET A 135 35.01 12.56 55.11
C MET A 135 36.07 13.65 55.32
N THR A 136 35.96 14.79 54.65
CA THR A 136 36.87 15.93 54.88
C THR A 136 36.76 16.45 56.32
N ILE A 137 35.55 16.50 56.88
CA ILE A 137 35.33 16.90 58.28
C ILE A 137 35.96 15.88 59.23
N LEU A 138 35.76 14.58 59.00
CA LEU A 138 36.40 13.53 59.82
C LEU A 138 37.94 13.61 59.80
N LEU A 139 38.51 13.91 58.64
CA LEU A 139 39.96 14.11 58.49
C LEU A 139 40.44 15.37 59.21
N ALA A 140 39.67 16.46 59.15
CA ALA A 140 39.96 17.67 59.91
C ALA A 140 39.99 17.35 61.42
N ILE A 141 38.98 16.64 61.92
CA ILE A 141 38.90 16.21 63.33
C ILE A 141 40.13 15.35 63.71
N LEU A 142 40.56 14.43 62.85
CA LEU A 142 41.78 13.63 63.08
C LEU A 142 43.00 14.52 63.24
N SER A 143 43.23 15.40 62.27
CA SER A 143 44.41 16.27 62.25
C SER A 143 44.45 17.21 63.46
N SER A 144 43.31 17.76 63.86
CA SER A 144 43.17 18.58 65.06
C SER A 144 43.41 17.76 66.34
N TYR A 145 42.87 16.55 66.44
CA TYR A 145 43.06 15.68 67.61
C TYR A 145 44.53 15.31 67.83
N LEU A 146 45.25 14.95 66.75
CA LEU A 146 46.68 14.60 66.85
C LEU A 146 47.53 15.80 67.27
N TRP A 147 47.19 17.00 66.79
CA TRP A 147 47.88 18.23 67.17
C TRP A 147 47.63 18.62 68.63
N ILE A 148 46.38 18.61 69.08
CA ILE A 148 46.00 19.00 70.46
C ILE A 148 46.65 18.08 71.50
N ASN A 149 46.74 16.78 71.21
CA ASN A 149 47.35 15.80 72.11
C ASN A 149 48.89 15.75 72.01
N GLY A 150 49.52 16.68 71.28
CA GLY A 150 50.98 16.77 71.15
C GLY A 150 51.62 15.61 70.37
N LYS A 151 50.83 14.77 69.68
CA LYS A 151 51.33 13.64 68.88
C LYS A 151 51.96 14.09 67.55
N SER A 152 51.60 15.27 67.07
CA SER A 152 52.11 15.85 65.82
C SER A 152 52.43 17.33 65.95
N SER A 153 53.48 17.79 65.29
CA SER A 153 53.71 19.23 65.12
C SER A 153 52.62 19.85 64.21
N LEU A 154 52.44 21.17 64.29
CA LEU A 154 51.50 21.88 63.41
C LEU A 154 51.77 21.59 61.92
N ALA A 155 53.05 21.53 61.54
CA ALA A 155 53.46 21.21 60.17
C ALA A 155 53.04 19.79 59.75
N GLN A 156 53.22 18.80 60.63
CA GLN A 156 52.82 17.41 60.37
C GLN A 156 51.29 17.25 60.30
N ALA A 157 50.53 17.98 61.13
CA ALA A 157 49.07 17.96 61.08
C ALA A 157 48.54 18.55 59.76
N VAL A 158 49.13 19.65 59.28
CA VAL A 158 48.79 20.26 57.98
C VAL A 158 49.15 19.33 56.83
N GLN A 159 50.31 18.66 56.88
CA GLN A 159 50.73 17.68 55.87
C GLN A 159 49.77 16.48 55.81
N LEU A 160 49.36 15.95 56.97
CA LEU A 160 48.42 14.84 57.06
C LEU A 160 47.05 15.20 56.46
N PHE A 161 46.55 16.40 56.79
CA PHE A 161 45.31 16.91 56.22
C PHE A 161 45.42 17.05 54.70
N GLY A 162 46.49 17.68 54.21
CA GLY A 162 46.75 17.82 52.77
C GLY A 162 46.77 16.47 52.06
N LEU A 163 47.57 15.52 52.55
CA LEU A 163 47.70 14.18 51.97
C LEU A 163 46.37 13.42 51.99
N GLY A 164 45.62 13.49 53.10
CA GLY A 164 44.34 12.80 53.23
C GLY A 164 43.20 13.39 52.40
N VAL A 165 43.24 14.69 52.08
CA VAL A 165 42.22 15.35 51.24
C VAL A 165 42.47 15.07 49.74
N THR A 166 43.72 14.87 49.31
CA THR A 166 44.05 14.64 47.89
C THR A 166 43.23 13.53 47.20
N PRO A 167 43.07 12.31 47.75
CA PRO A 167 42.24 11.27 47.13
C PRO A 167 40.74 11.62 47.12
N LEU A 168 40.24 12.42 48.08
CA LEU A 168 38.84 12.88 48.10
C LEU A 168 38.54 13.80 46.91
N ILE A 169 39.44 14.76 46.65
CA ILE A 169 39.31 15.70 45.52
C ILE A 169 39.43 14.95 44.19
N LEU A 170 40.45 14.08 44.06
CA LEU A 170 40.68 13.32 42.83
C LEU A 170 39.51 12.38 42.52
N GLY A 171 38.98 11.70 43.54
CA GLY A 171 37.79 10.87 43.42
C GLY A 171 36.56 11.66 42.97
N LEU A 172 36.35 12.86 43.51
CA LEU A 172 35.22 13.71 43.12
C LEU A 172 35.32 14.16 41.65
N ILE A 173 36.51 14.47 41.15
CA ILE A 173 36.74 14.85 39.75
C ILE A 173 36.47 13.66 38.82
N MET A 174 37.04 12.48 39.12
CA MET A 174 36.89 11.29 38.27
C MET A 174 35.43 10.84 38.14
N TRP A 175 34.68 10.83 39.25
CA TRP A 175 33.30 10.33 39.25
C TRP A 175 32.28 11.33 38.73
N ARG A 176 32.59 12.64 38.75
CA ARG A 176 31.73 13.69 38.18
C ARG A 176 31.77 13.71 36.65
N GLY A 177 32.94 13.45 36.03
CA GLY A 177 33.10 13.47 34.57
C GLY A 177 32.28 12.40 33.82
N GLN A 178 32.16 11.18 34.36
CA GLN A 178 31.45 10.08 33.69
C GLN A 178 29.91 10.21 33.68
N THR A 179 29.35 11.09 34.50
CA THR A 179 27.88 11.15 34.73
C THR A 179 27.18 12.07 33.73
N GLU A 180 27.85 13.14 33.30
CA GLU A 180 27.32 14.07 32.30
C GLU A 180 27.44 13.49 30.88
N GLU A 181 28.56 12.83 30.56
CA GLU A 181 28.80 12.29 29.22
C GLU A 181 27.80 11.18 28.83
N LYS A 182 27.38 10.35 29.79
CA LYS A 182 26.38 9.29 29.55
C LYS A 182 24.96 9.84 29.37
N LYS A 183 24.57 10.88 30.14
CA LYS A 183 23.25 11.51 29.98
C LYS A 183 23.13 12.25 28.66
N GLN A 184 24.20 12.94 28.24
CA GLN A 184 24.23 13.66 26.97
C GLN A 184 24.10 12.70 25.79
N LYS A 185 24.84 11.57 25.80
CA LYS A 185 24.77 10.54 24.76
C LYS A 185 23.36 9.94 24.64
N THR A 186 22.73 9.53 25.74
CA THR A 186 21.36 8.99 25.69
C THR A 186 20.33 10.00 25.17
N TYR A 187 20.45 11.28 25.55
CA TYR A 187 19.56 12.31 25.01
C TYR A 187 19.77 12.53 23.51
N GLN A 188 21.03 12.56 23.06
CA GLN A 188 21.38 12.65 21.65
C GLN A 188 20.90 11.43 20.85
N ASP A 189 21.03 10.22 21.39
CA ASP A 189 20.56 8.99 20.74
C ASP A 189 19.03 8.95 20.59
N VAL A 190 18.29 9.38 21.60
CA VAL A 190 16.82 9.47 21.54
C VAL A 190 16.37 10.54 20.55
N VAL A 191 17.00 11.72 20.55
CA VAL A 191 16.72 12.78 19.58
C VAL A 191 17.06 12.34 18.15
N HIS A 192 18.19 11.64 17.97
CA HIS A 192 18.60 11.07 16.70
C HIS A 192 17.63 9.99 16.21
N ASN A 193 17.18 9.08 17.08
CA ASN A 193 16.23 8.03 16.72
C ASN A 193 14.82 8.57 16.42
N LEU A 194 14.36 9.60 17.13
CA LEU A 194 13.12 10.29 16.83
C LEU A 194 13.22 11.04 15.49
N GLY A 195 14.34 11.72 15.24
CA GLY A 195 14.64 12.34 13.95
C GLY A 195 14.69 11.33 12.81
N ALA A 196 15.35 10.19 13.02
CA ALA A 196 15.47 9.13 12.01
C ALA A 196 14.11 8.46 11.70
N THR A 197 13.26 8.25 12.71
CA THR A 197 11.92 7.66 12.51
C THR A 197 10.97 8.63 11.80
N LYS A 198 11.02 9.92 12.15
CA LYS A 198 10.26 10.96 11.46
C LYS A 198 10.73 11.13 10.01
N ASN A 199 12.04 11.27 9.81
CA ASN A 199 12.63 11.39 8.48
C ASN A 199 12.28 10.19 7.58
N ARG A 200 12.19 8.96 8.12
CA ARG A 200 11.85 7.79 7.32
C ARG A 200 10.42 7.84 6.77
N SER A 201 9.46 8.32 7.56
CA SER A 201 8.07 8.45 7.10
C SER A 201 7.94 9.57 6.05
N ASP A 202 8.61 10.70 6.28
CA ASP A 202 8.64 11.82 5.35
C ASP A 202 9.32 11.43 4.02
N ILE A 203 10.42 10.67 4.08
CA ILE A 203 11.12 10.17 2.88
C ILE A 203 10.22 9.26 2.04
N VAL A 204 9.48 8.34 2.68
CA VAL A 204 8.58 7.43 1.96
C VAL A 204 7.48 8.22 1.25
N ILE A 205 6.77 9.10 1.96
CA ILE A 205 5.66 9.88 1.38
C ILE A 205 6.15 10.81 0.26
N ASN A 206 7.34 11.38 0.41
CA ASN A 206 7.94 12.27 -0.60
C ASN A 206 8.53 11.54 -1.81
N SER A 207 8.74 10.22 -1.71
CA SER A 207 9.22 9.38 -2.81
C SER A 207 8.11 8.75 -3.65
N ILE A 208 6.85 8.87 -3.22
CA ILE A 208 5.70 8.33 -3.95
C ILE A 208 5.38 9.27 -5.12
N ASP A 209 5.36 8.74 -6.34
CA ASP A 209 5.01 9.49 -7.56
C ASP A 209 3.51 9.82 -7.64
N ASP A 210 2.66 9.10 -6.89
CA ASP A 210 1.24 9.40 -6.75
C ASP A 210 1.01 10.61 -5.84
N GLY A 211 -0.02 11.40 -6.12
CA GLY A 211 -0.45 12.49 -5.26
C GLY A 211 -1.08 11.95 -3.98
N VAL A 212 -0.53 12.34 -2.82
CA VAL A 212 -1.02 11.93 -1.49
C VAL A 212 -1.40 13.16 -0.68
N ILE A 213 -2.63 13.19 -0.20
CA ILE A 213 -3.17 14.21 0.68
C ILE A 213 -3.81 13.54 1.90
N THR A 214 -3.56 14.07 3.09
CA THR A 214 -4.31 13.67 4.29
C THR A 214 -5.16 14.82 4.79
N ILE A 215 -6.38 14.51 5.22
CA ILE A 215 -7.33 15.47 5.78
C ILE A 215 -7.75 15.06 7.18
N SER A 216 -8.01 16.05 8.03
CA SER A 216 -8.58 15.88 9.36
C SER A 216 -10.07 15.53 9.31
N GLN A 217 -10.66 15.20 10.46
CA GLN A 217 -12.11 14.97 10.58
C GLN A 217 -12.97 16.16 10.14
N ASP A 218 -12.42 17.38 10.26
CA ASP A 218 -13.09 18.62 9.86
C ASP A 218 -12.84 18.98 8.38
N GLY A 219 -12.18 18.10 7.62
CA GLY A 219 -11.88 18.30 6.21
C GLY A 219 -10.72 19.26 5.93
N VAL A 220 -9.84 19.47 6.92
CA VAL A 220 -8.69 20.36 6.79
C VAL A 220 -7.47 19.56 6.33
N ILE A 221 -6.72 20.06 5.34
CA ILE A 221 -5.50 19.39 4.84
C ILE A 221 -4.40 19.44 5.90
N GLU A 222 -3.88 18.26 6.25
CA GLU A 222 -2.79 18.03 7.21
C GLU A 222 -1.46 17.64 6.55
N LEU A 223 -1.51 17.08 5.35
CA LEU A 223 -0.33 16.71 4.57
C LEU A 223 -0.64 16.82 3.08
N ILE A 224 0.34 17.28 2.31
CA ILE A 224 0.36 17.23 0.84
C ILE A 224 1.77 16.88 0.36
N ASN A 225 1.93 15.74 -0.31
CA ASN A 225 3.24 15.32 -0.80
C ASN A 225 3.69 16.13 -2.05
N PRO A 226 4.98 16.11 -2.42
CA PRO A 226 5.50 16.84 -3.58
C PRO A 226 4.79 16.50 -4.89
N SER A 227 4.40 15.24 -5.09
CA SER A 227 3.71 14.80 -6.30
C SER A 227 2.32 15.41 -6.41
N ALA A 228 1.55 15.47 -5.32
CA ALA A 228 0.27 16.17 -5.27
C ALA A 228 0.44 17.68 -5.54
N GLN A 229 1.49 18.29 -4.99
CA GLN A 229 1.82 19.70 -5.24
C GLN A 229 2.07 19.97 -6.73
N GLN A 230 2.86 19.11 -7.38
CA GLN A 230 3.16 19.21 -8.82
C GLN A 230 1.92 18.98 -9.69
N MET A 231 1.11 17.97 -9.38
CA MET A 231 -0.10 17.65 -10.15
C MET A 231 -1.16 18.75 -10.02
N LEU A 232 -1.43 19.23 -8.81
CA LEU A 232 -2.50 20.21 -8.55
C LEU A 232 -2.07 21.66 -8.84
N GLY A 233 -0.77 21.94 -8.83
CA GLY A 233 -0.23 23.29 -8.96
C GLY A 233 -0.38 24.14 -7.69
N TRP A 234 -0.34 23.49 -6.52
CA TRP A 234 -0.40 24.12 -5.21
C TRP A 234 0.88 23.84 -4.43
N GLN A 235 1.35 24.83 -3.67
CA GLN A 235 2.50 24.63 -2.78
C GLN A 235 2.00 24.21 -1.39
N GLU A 236 2.81 23.44 -0.67
CA GLU A 236 2.48 22.97 0.69
C GLU A 236 2.04 24.11 1.60
N LYS A 237 2.77 25.23 1.60
CA LYS A 237 2.49 26.40 2.45
C LYS A 237 1.13 27.04 2.20
N ASP A 238 0.63 26.93 0.98
CA ASP A 238 -0.64 27.54 0.58
C ASP A 238 -1.80 26.56 0.75
N ALA A 239 -1.53 25.25 0.69
CA ALA A 239 -2.53 24.19 0.80
C ALA A 239 -2.82 23.76 2.25
N MET A 240 -1.79 23.81 3.10
CA MET A 240 -1.88 23.38 4.49
C MET A 240 -2.90 24.22 5.28
N GLY A 241 -3.79 23.54 6.03
CA GLY A 241 -4.80 24.22 6.85
C GLY A 241 -6.02 24.73 6.09
N LEU A 242 -6.07 24.59 4.76
CA LEU A 242 -7.27 24.85 3.97
C LEU A 242 -8.22 23.66 3.95
N ASN A 243 -9.49 23.93 3.66
CA ASN A 243 -10.45 22.88 3.39
C ASN A 243 -10.16 22.22 2.04
N TRP A 244 -10.19 20.89 2.00
CA TRP A 244 -9.84 20.11 0.80
C TRP A 244 -10.68 20.46 -0.43
N GLN A 245 -11.95 20.86 -0.27
CA GLN A 245 -12.85 21.23 -1.37
C GLN A 245 -12.35 22.44 -2.17
N SER A 246 -11.52 23.28 -1.56
CA SER A 246 -10.95 24.44 -2.24
C SER A 246 -9.82 24.06 -3.21
N ILE A 247 -9.18 22.91 -2.98
CA ILE A 247 -7.99 22.46 -3.71
C ILE A 247 -8.33 21.30 -4.65
N LEU A 248 -9.00 20.27 -4.14
CA LEU A 248 -9.42 19.10 -4.90
C LEU A 248 -10.79 19.35 -5.54
N LYS A 249 -10.75 19.81 -6.78
CA LYS A 249 -11.94 20.02 -7.60
C LYS A 249 -12.12 18.84 -8.54
N PHE A 250 -13.06 17.98 -8.20
CA PHE A 250 -13.41 16.82 -9.02
C PHE A 250 -14.44 17.19 -10.08
N LEU A 251 -14.17 16.74 -11.30
CA LEU A 251 -15.07 16.82 -12.44
C LEU A 251 -15.43 15.39 -12.88
N THR A 252 -16.63 15.22 -13.40
CA THR A 252 -17.02 14.01 -14.15
C THR A 252 -16.25 13.91 -15.46
N LEU A 253 -16.27 12.74 -16.12
CA LEU A 253 -15.65 12.57 -17.45
C LEU A 253 -16.19 13.56 -18.50
N ASP A 254 -17.44 13.97 -18.36
CA ASP A 254 -18.10 14.98 -19.21
C ASP A 254 -17.67 16.43 -18.87
N GLY A 255 -16.81 16.61 -17.87
CA GLY A 255 -16.29 17.91 -17.44
C GLY A 255 -17.27 18.75 -16.61
N LYS A 256 -18.32 18.14 -16.05
CA LYS A 256 -19.24 18.80 -15.10
C LYS A 256 -18.75 18.63 -13.67
N ASP A 257 -19.01 19.63 -12.82
CA ASP A 257 -18.72 19.57 -11.39
C ASP A 257 -19.44 18.38 -10.74
N VAL A 258 -18.73 17.66 -9.87
CA VAL A 258 -19.27 16.53 -9.12
C VAL A 258 -20.10 17.08 -7.96
N ALA A 259 -21.36 16.64 -7.84
CA ALA A 259 -22.23 16.99 -6.72
C ALA A 259 -21.66 16.43 -5.39
N ASP A 260 -21.95 17.10 -4.26
CA ASP A 260 -21.40 16.70 -2.96
C ASP A 260 -21.71 15.24 -2.57
N VAL A 261 -22.87 14.73 -2.99
CA VAL A 261 -23.32 13.33 -2.74
C VAL A 261 -22.52 12.32 -3.58
N ASP A 262 -22.11 12.71 -4.78
CA ASP A 262 -21.33 11.88 -5.70
C ASP A 262 -19.82 12.04 -5.49
N ASN A 263 -19.42 12.88 -4.54
CA ASN A 263 -18.03 13.18 -4.29
C ASN A 263 -17.34 11.99 -3.58
N PRO A 264 -16.28 11.43 -4.17
CA PRO A 264 -15.63 10.22 -3.65
C PRO A 264 -15.02 10.41 -2.26
N VAL A 265 -14.62 11.63 -1.90
CA VAL A 265 -14.10 11.96 -0.57
C VAL A 265 -15.22 11.86 0.48
N ASN A 266 -16.38 12.47 0.19
CA ASN A 266 -17.56 12.42 1.05
C ASN A 266 -18.11 11.00 1.18
N GLN A 267 -18.21 10.25 0.06
CA GLN A 267 -18.69 8.87 0.07
C GLN A 267 -17.84 7.95 0.95
N ALA A 268 -16.52 8.08 0.90
CA ALA A 268 -15.62 7.30 1.75
C ALA A 268 -15.76 7.67 3.24
N LEU A 269 -16.07 8.94 3.58
CA LEU A 269 -16.35 9.35 4.95
C LEU A 269 -17.68 8.79 5.47
N GLU A 270 -18.73 8.83 4.64
CA GLU A 270 -20.06 8.33 4.99
C GLU A 270 -20.09 6.81 5.13
N THR A 271 -19.51 6.09 4.17
CA THR A 271 -19.52 4.62 4.13
C THR A 271 -18.49 4.00 5.08
N LYS A 272 -17.49 4.77 5.52
CA LYS A 272 -16.32 4.32 6.30
C LYS A 272 -15.53 3.18 5.64
N ASN A 273 -15.66 3.01 4.33
CA ASN A 273 -14.93 2.04 3.54
C ASN A 273 -14.04 2.76 2.51
N PRO A 274 -12.94 2.13 2.06
CA PRO A 274 -12.15 2.66 0.95
C PRO A 274 -12.99 2.76 -0.33
N ILE A 275 -12.90 3.90 -1.01
CA ILE A 275 -13.50 4.12 -2.33
C ILE A 275 -12.40 4.16 -3.38
N HIS A 276 -12.59 3.41 -4.47
CA HIS A 276 -11.71 3.36 -5.63
C HIS A 276 -12.48 3.83 -6.87
N SER A 277 -11.93 4.74 -7.67
CA SER A 277 -12.59 5.23 -8.88
C SER A 277 -11.59 5.77 -9.91
N ASP A 278 -11.84 5.50 -11.19
CA ASP A 278 -11.14 6.06 -12.35
C ASP A 278 -12.04 7.02 -13.17
N LYS A 279 -13.22 7.36 -12.65
CA LYS A 279 -14.27 8.09 -13.38
C LYS A 279 -14.22 9.61 -13.20
N PHE A 280 -13.17 10.12 -12.57
CA PHE A 280 -13.06 11.52 -12.19
C PHE A 280 -11.86 12.17 -12.86
N GLN A 281 -12.01 13.46 -13.15
CA GLN A 281 -10.94 14.34 -13.53
C GLN A 281 -10.66 15.33 -12.39
N LEU A 282 -9.40 15.69 -12.20
CA LEU A 282 -9.01 16.79 -11.32
C LEU A 282 -8.79 18.07 -12.12
N LEU A 283 -9.35 19.17 -11.64
CA LEU A 283 -9.05 20.50 -12.14
C LEU A 283 -7.88 21.10 -11.35
N THR A 284 -6.77 21.35 -12.04
CA THR A 284 -5.59 21.98 -11.44
C THR A 284 -5.81 23.47 -11.22
N ASN A 285 -4.93 24.12 -10.43
CA ASN A 285 -4.95 25.56 -10.22
C ASN A 285 -4.76 26.37 -11.53
N SER A 286 -4.07 25.79 -12.51
CA SER A 286 -3.88 26.39 -13.85
C SER A 286 -5.08 26.17 -14.78
N GLY A 287 -6.11 25.44 -14.36
CA GLY A 287 -7.27 25.09 -15.17
C GLY A 287 -7.06 23.87 -16.08
N LYS A 288 -5.94 23.15 -15.96
CA LYS A 288 -5.71 21.89 -16.66
C LYS A 288 -6.60 20.80 -16.05
N ARG A 289 -7.11 19.89 -16.88
CA ARG A 289 -7.85 18.70 -16.43
C ARG A 289 -6.92 17.49 -16.49
N LEU A 290 -6.85 16.75 -15.40
CA LEU A 290 -6.08 15.50 -15.30
C LEU A 290 -7.07 14.37 -15.09
N LEU A 291 -7.01 13.33 -15.92
CA LEU A 291 -7.77 12.11 -15.65
C LEU A 291 -7.04 11.33 -14.56
N ILE A 292 -7.76 10.90 -13.53
CA ILE A 292 -7.13 10.29 -12.35
C ILE A 292 -7.71 8.95 -11.94
N TYR A 293 -6.83 8.09 -11.43
CA TYR A 293 -7.22 6.97 -10.58
C TYR A 293 -7.16 7.41 -9.11
N LEU A 294 -8.28 7.34 -8.41
CA LEU A 294 -8.49 7.87 -7.06
C LEU A 294 -8.74 6.75 -6.05
N VAL A 295 -8.10 6.86 -4.89
CA VAL A 295 -8.35 6.03 -3.71
C VAL A 295 -8.55 6.92 -2.48
N CYS A 296 -9.74 6.84 -1.88
CA CYS A 296 -10.08 7.57 -0.66
C CYS A 296 -10.26 6.59 0.49
N THR A 297 -9.37 6.64 1.49
CA THR A 297 -9.37 5.70 2.63
C THR A 297 -9.58 6.44 3.95
N PRO A 298 -10.68 6.19 4.69
CA PRO A 298 -10.89 6.79 6.00
C PRO A 298 -9.94 6.19 7.05
N LEU A 299 -9.39 7.03 7.92
CA LEU A 299 -8.51 6.63 9.02
C LEU A 299 -9.32 6.43 10.32
N GLY A 300 -9.28 5.22 10.88
CA GLY A 300 -9.90 4.88 12.17
C GLY A 300 -8.86 4.56 13.24
N GLY A 301 -8.69 5.43 14.25
CA GLY A 301 -7.77 5.20 15.37
C GLY A 301 -7.85 6.25 16.50
N GLN A 302 -7.24 5.97 17.66
CA GLN A 302 -7.26 6.78 18.90
C GLN A 302 -6.57 8.17 18.83
N GLY A 303 -6.29 8.68 17.63
CA GLY A 303 -5.58 9.95 17.39
C GLY A 303 -6.38 11.05 16.68
N GLY A 304 -7.65 10.80 16.34
CA GLY A 304 -8.48 11.72 15.56
C GLY A 304 -8.89 11.08 14.24
N GLY A 305 -10.17 11.22 13.88
CA GLY A 305 -10.67 10.78 12.57
C GLY A 305 -10.06 11.61 11.46
N GLY A 306 -9.87 11.02 10.29
CA GLY A 306 -9.31 11.69 9.12
C GLY A 306 -9.43 10.80 7.90
N GLN A 307 -8.85 11.23 6.79
CA GLN A 307 -8.91 10.46 5.54
C GLN A 307 -7.64 10.68 4.73
N ILE A 308 -7.15 9.61 4.10
CA ILE A 308 -6.07 9.66 3.13
C ILE A 308 -6.69 9.62 1.74
N ILE A 309 -6.28 10.55 0.89
CA ILE A 309 -6.68 10.67 -0.50
C ILE A 309 -5.42 10.45 -1.34
N VAL A 310 -5.42 9.42 -2.16
CA VAL A 310 -4.35 9.10 -3.09
C VAL A 310 -4.91 9.21 -4.50
N PHE A 311 -4.22 9.93 -5.38
CA PHE A 311 -4.59 10.04 -6.78
C PHE A 311 -3.38 9.91 -7.70
N ARG A 312 -3.56 9.20 -8.81
CA ARG A 312 -2.57 9.02 -9.87
C ARG A 312 -3.06 9.67 -11.15
N ASP A 313 -2.22 10.44 -11.81
CA ASP A 313 -2.49 10.92 -13.18
C ASP A 313 -2.40 9.72 -14.14
N ILE A 314 -3.52 9.39 -14.78
CA ILE A 314 -3.63 8.31 -15.78
C ILE A 314 -3.93 8.86 -17.18
N THR A 315 -3.75 10.17 -17.38
CA THR A 315 -4.13 10.86 -18.63
C THR A 315 -3.36 10.30 -19.82
N LYS A 316 -2.05 10.04 -19.65
CA LYS A 316 -1.19 9.55 -20.73
C LYS A 316 -1.51 8.09 -21.07
N GLU A 317 -1.63 7.25 -20.06
CA GLU A 317 -1.96 5.83 -20.18
C GLU A 317 -3.29 5.65 -20.89
N LYS A 318 -4.31 6.41 -20.48
CA LYS A 318 -5.63 6.38 -21.12
C LYS A 318 -5.64 6.97 -22.53
N ALA A 319 -4.80 7.96 -22.82
CA ALA A 319 -4.63 8.48 -24.18
C ALA A 319 -3.97 7.45 -25.09
N GLU A 320 -2.91 6.79 -24.64
CA GLU A 320 -2.22 5.72 -25.38
C GLU A 320 -3.14 4.52 -25.61
N GLU A 321 -3.90 4.09 -24.59
CA GLU A 321 -4.92 3.03 -24.73
C GLU A 321 -5.96 3.39 -25.81
N ARG A 322 -6.42 4.65 -25.81
CA ARG A 322 -7.40 5.14 -26.77
C ARG A 322 -6.83 5.25 -28.19
N GLU A 323 -5.62 5.78 -28.36
CA GLU A 323 -4.95 5.86 -29.66
C GLU A 323 -4.74 4.47 -30.25
N GLN A 324 -4.35 3.50 -29.41
CA GLN A 324 -4.24 2.11 -29.81
C GLN A 324 -5.58 1.53 -30.26
N ALA A 325 -6.67 1.79 -29.52
CA ALA A 325 -8.01 1.36 -29.89
C ALA A 325 -8.48 2.00 -31.22
N GLU A 326 -8.30 3.31 -31.39
CA GLU A 326 -8.66 4.03 -32.62
C GLU A 326 -7.87 3.53 -33.84
N PHE A 327 -6.56 3.25 -33.67
CA PHE A 327 -5.74 2.66 -34.72
C PHE A 327 -6.25 1.27 -35.11
N ILE A 328 -6.52 0.41 -34.13
CA ILE A 328 -7.04 -0.94 -34.36
C ILE A 328 -8.39 -0.89 -35.10
N SER A 329 -9.29 -0.01 -34.65
CA SER A 329 -10.60 0.17 -35.28
C SER A 329 -10.45 0.62 -36.74
N THR A 330 -9.63 1.64 -37.00
CA THR A 330 -9.43 2.17 -38.35
C THR A 330 -8.78 1.14 -39.27
N ALA A 331 -7.69 0.49 -38.81
CA ALA A 331 -7.01 -0.54 -39.59
C ALA A 331 -7.96 -1.69 -39.94
N SER A 332 -8.79 -2.12 -39.01
CA SER A 332 -9.72 -3.23 -39.26
C SER A 332 -10.84 -2.84 -40.23
N HIS A 333 -11.33 -1.60 -40.19
CA HIS A 333 -12.28 -1.08 -41.17
C HIS A 333 -11.70 -1.00 -42.58
N GLU A 334 -10.48 -0.47 -42.72
CA GLU A 334 -9.78 -0.36 -44.01
C GLU A 334 -9.38 -1.72 -44.58
N MET A 335 -9.18 -2.74 -43.73
CA MET A 335 -8.84 -4.10 -44.17
C MET A 335 -10.07 -4.94 -44.55
N ARG A 336 -11.27 -4.64 -44.02
CA ARG A 336 -12.49 -5.39 -44.38
C ARG A 336 -12.79 -5.34 -45.88
N THR A 337 -12.68 -4.16 -46.48
CA THR A 337 -13.00 -3.94 -47.90
C THR A 337 -12.09 -4.73 -48.87
N PRO A 338 -10.74 -4.70 -48.75
CA PRO A 338 -9.87 -5.50 -49.62
C PRO A 338 -10.03 -7.00 -49.36
N VAL A 339 -10.26 -7.44 -48.11
CA VAL A 339 -10.50 -8.86 -47.81
C VAL A 339 -11.79 -9.36 -48.44
N ALA A 340 -12.90 -8.61 -48.32
CA ALA A 340 -14.17 -8.95 -48.97
C ALA A 340 -14.04 -9.02 -50.49
N SER A 341 -13.21 -8.16 -51.10
CA SER A 341 -12.93 -8.20 -52.53
C SER A 341 -12.15 -9.46 -52.93
N ILE A 342 -11.12 -9.84 -52.15
CA ILE A 342 -10.34 -11.06 -52.36
C ILE A 342 -11.24 -12.30 -52.24
N GLU A 343 -12.07 -12.36 -51.19
CA GLU A 343 -13.04 -13.43 -50.98
C GLU A 343 -14.02 -13.53 -52.15
N GLY A 344 -14.58 -12.40 -52.60
CA GLY A 344 -15.48 -12.33 -53.75
C GLY A 344 -14.83 -12.84 -55.05
N TYR A 345 -13.61 -12.43 -55.37
CA TYR A 345 -12.90 -12.91 -56.56
C TYR A 345 -12.54 -14.39 -56.48
N LEU A 346 -12.12 -14.89 -55.32
CA LEU A 346 -11.84 -16.31 -55.11
C LEU A 346 -13.14 -17.14 -55.21
N GLY A 347 -14.26 -16.64 -54.69
CA GLY A 347 -15.59 -17.26 -54.82
C GLY A 347 -16.04 -17.34 -56.29
N LEU A 348 -15.85 -16.27 -57.06
CA LEU A 348 -16.08 -16.26 -58.51
C LEU A 348 -15.17 -17.22 -59.26
N ALA A 349 -13.91 -17.39 -58.84
CA ALA A 349 -12.99 -18.35 -59.44
C ALA A 349 -13.38 -19.82 -59.15
N LEU A 350 -13.94 -20.10 -57.96
CA LEU A 350 -14.40 -21.44 -57.57
C LEU A 350 -15.74 -21.84 -58.19
N ASN A 351 -16.56 -20.83 -58.55
CA ASN A 351 -17.87 -21.04 -59.16
C ASN A 351 -17.73 -21.54 -60.62
N PRO A 352 -18.20 -22.76 -60.93
CA PRO A 352 -18.08 -23.34 -62.27
C PRO A 352 -18.84 -22.57 -63.37
N ALA A 353 -19.80 -21.73 -63.00
CA ALA A 353 -20.58 -20.93 -63.95
C ALA A 353 -19.81 -19.69 -64.46
N THR A 354 -18.77 -19.26 -63.74
CA THR A 354 -18.01 -18.03 -64.02
C THR A 354 -16.59 -18.30 -64.49
N ALA A 355 -15.94 -19.37 -64.03
CA ALA A 355 -14.57 -19.72 -64.43
C ALA A 355 -14.37 -21.24 -64.57
N THR A 356 -13.45 -21.61 -65.47
CA THR A 356 -12.99 -23.00 -65.61
C THR A 356 -11.57 -23.10 -65.06
N ILE A 357 -11.37 -23.93 -64.05
CA ILE A 357 -10.09 -24.13 -63.35
C ILE A 357 -9.79 -25.63 -63.24
N ASP A 358 -8.52 -26.01 -63.34
CA ASP A 358 -8.10 -27.40 -63.14
C ASP A 358 -8.17 -27.81 -61.65
N ASP A 359 -8.13 -29.12 -61.38
CA ASP A 359 -8.28 -29.65 -60.01
C ASP A 359 -7.18 -29.17 -59.04
N LYS A 360 -5.98 -28.90 -59.56
CA LYS A 360 -4.84 -28.44 -58.76
C LYS A 360 -5.00 -26.98 -58.37
N ALA A 361 -5.45 -26.13 -59.30
CA ALA A 361 -5.82 -24.75 -59.07
C ALA A 361 -7.03 -24.65 -58.14
N ARG A 362 -8.02 -25.52 -58.28
CA ARG A 362 -9.17 -25.60 -57.36
C ARG A 362 -8.74 -25.85 -55.92
N ASP A 363 -7.79 -26.76 -55.67
CA ASP A 363 -7.26 -26.98 -54.31
C ASP A 363 -6.58 -25.72 -53.73
N PHE A 364 -5.71 -25.06 -54.50
CA PHE A 364 -5.04 -23.83 -54.05
C PHE A 364 -6.02 -22.67 -53.82
N ILE A 365 -6.98 -22.46 -54.73
CA ILE A 365 -7.98 -21.39 -54.61
C ILE A 365 -8.93 -21.67 -53.43
N THR A 366 -9.30 -22.93 -53.18
CA THR A 366 -10.11 -23.30 -52.01
C THR A 366 -9.37 -22.97 -50.71
N LYS A 367 -8.07 -23.29 -50.62
CA LYS A 367 -7.23 -22.93 -49.47
C LYS A 367 -7.07 -21.41 -49.32
N ALA A 368 -6.89 -20.69 -50.42
CA ALA A 368 -6.82 -19.23 -50.41
C ALA A 368 -8.14 -18.61 -49.97
N HIS A 369 -9.28 -19.12 -50.43
CA HIS A 369 -10.62 -18.66 -50.06
C HIS A 369 -10.85 -18.85 -48.55
N ALA A 370 -10.58 -20.05 -48.03
CA ALA A 370 -10.66 -20.32 -46.59
C ALA A 370 -9.72 -19.42 -45.76
N SER A 371 -8.54 -19.08 -46.29
CA SER A 371 -7.61 -18.17 -45.61
C SER A 371 -8.10 -16.72 -45.62
N ALA A 372 -8.69 -16.25 -46.72
CA ALA A 372 -9.29 -14.92 -46.83
C ALA A 372 -10.51 -14.77 -45.91
N GLU A 373 -11.38 -15.78 -45.88
CA GLU A 373 -12.53 -15.86 -44.97
C GLU A 373 -12.06 -15.84 -43.49
N HIS A 374 -11.02 -16.60 -43.16
CA HIS A 374 -10.43 -16.58 -41.82
C HIS A 374 -9.88 -15.20 -41.45
N LEU A 375 -9.20 -14.52 -42.38
CA LEU A 375 -8.68 -13.17 -42.17
C LEU A 375 -9.82 -12.14 -41.98
N GLY A 376 -10.92 -12.28 -42.73
CA GLY A 376 -12.12 -11.45 -42.58
C GLY A 376 -12.73 -11.58 -41.19
N ARG A 377 -12.86 -12.82 -40.68
CA ARG A 377 -13.31 -13.09 -39.30
C ARG A 377 -12.37 -12.44 -38.28
N LEU A 378 -11.06 -12.55 -38.45
CA LEU A 378 -10.09 -11.98 -37.52
C LEU A 378 -10.21 -10.44 -37.41
N PHE A 379 -10.41 -9.75 -38.54
CA PHE A 379 -10.65 -8.30 -38.53
C PHE A 379 -11.99 -7.93 -37.90
N GLN A 380 -13.02 -8.76 -38.09
CA GLN A 380 -14.30 -8.59 -37.41
C GLN A 380 -14.15 -8.70 -35.89
N ASP A 381 -13.53 -9.78 -35.40
CA ASP A 381 -13.27 -10.01 -33.98
C ASP A 381 -12.50 -8.82 -33.38
N LEU A 382 -11.49 -8.32 -34.10
CA LEU A 382 -10.67 -7.20 -33.66
C LEU A 382 -11.46 -5.88 -33.56
N LEU A 383 -12.39 -5.62 -34.50
CA LEU A 383 -13.32 -4.48 -34.41
C LEU A 383 -14.25 -4.60 -33.22
N ASP A 384 -14.82 -5.78 -33.01
CA ASP A 384 -15.81 -5.98 -31.95
C ASP A 384 -15.15 -5.91 -30.57
N ILE A 385 -13.91 -6.37 -30.44
CA ILE A 385 -13.05 -6.11 -29.28
C ILE A 385 -12.83 -4.62 -29.05
N SER A 386 -12.46 -3.87 -30.08
CA SER A 386 -12.24 -2.43 -29.96
C SER A 386 -13.51 -1.69 -29.51
N LYS A 387 -14.68 -2.05 -30.06
CA LYS A 387 -15.96 -1.48 -29.63
C LYS A 387 -16.33 -1.87 -28.21
N ALA A 388 -16.01 -3.11 -27.82
CA ALA A 388 -16.27 -3.62 -26.47
C ALA A 388 -15.46 -2.85 -25.43
N ASP A 389 -14.18 -2.61 -25.68
CA ASP A 389 -13.29 -1.88 -24.76
C ASP A 389 -13.66 -0.40 -24.63
N ASP A 390 -14.14 0.22 -25.71
CA ASP A 390 -14.64 1.60 -25.69
C ASP A 390 -16.05 1.73 -25.09
N GLY A 391 -16.68 0.62 -24.68
CA GLY A 391 -18.07 0.61 -24.19
C GLY A 391 -19.11 0.99 -25.26
N ARG A 392 -18.75 0.92 -26.54
CA ARG A 392 -19.57 1.30 -27.71
C ARG A 392 -20.27 0.11 -28.37
N LEU A 393 -20.19 -1.06 -27.74
CA LEU A 393 -20.85 -2.28 -28.22
C LEU A 393 -22.36 -2.06 -28.19
N LYS A 394 -23.00 -2.06 -29.37
CA LYS A 394 -24.46 -1.93 -29.47
C LYS A 394 -25.09 -3.23 -29.01
N SER A 395 -25.93 -3.19 -27.97
CA SER A 395 -26.69 -4.34 -27.52
C SER A 395 -28.18 -4.11 -27.75
N GLN A 396 -28.85 -5.09 -28.36
CA GLN A 396 -30.29 -5.12 -28.57
C GLN A 396 -30.86 -6.32 -27.80
N PRO A 397 -31.16 -6.16 -26.50
CA PRO A 397 -31.63 -7.26 -25.68
C PRO A 397 -33.02 -7.72 -26.10
N GLU A 398 -33.16 -9.05 -26.22
CA GLU A 398 -34.42 -9.74 -26.50
C GLU A 398 -34.61 -10.89 -25.50
N VAL A 399 -35.88 -11.25 -25.27
CA VAL A 399 -36.20 -12.40 -24.42
C VAL A 399 -35.90 -13.69 -25.15
N LEU A 400 -34.98 -14.48 -24.60
CA LEU A 400 -34.50 -15.72 -25.20
C LEU A 400 -34.80 -16.93 -24.31
N ASP A 401 -35.28 -18.02 -24.89
CA ASP A 401 -35.24 -19.35 -24.27
C ASP A 401 -33.85 -19.97 -24.46
N VAL A 402 -33.08 -20.01 -23.38
CA VAL A 402 -31.68 -20.45 -23.41
C VAL A 402 -31.58 -21.91 -23.86
N THR A 403 -32.52 -22.77 -23.46
CA THR A 403 -32.42 -24.20 -23.72
C THR A 403 -32.50 -24.50 -25.21
N SER A 404 -33.52 -23.99 -25.89
CA SER A 404 -33.70 -24.18 -27.34
C SER A 404 -32.62 -23.46 -28.15
N PHE A 405 -32.20 -22.26 -27.74
CA PHE A 405 -31.19 -21.50 -28.47
C PHE A 405 -29.80 -22.13 -28.43
N VAL A 406 -29.35 -22.60 -27.26
CA VAL A 406 -28.06 -23.30 -27.14
C VAL A 406 -28.11 -24.64 -27.87
N GLU A 407 -29.26 -25.34 -27.86
CA GLU A 407 -29.43 -26.58 -28.63
C GLU A 407 -29.26 -26.35 -30.14
N GLU A 408 -29.82 -25.28 -30.70
CA GLU A 408 -29.66 -24.91 -32.11
C GLU A 408 -28.16 -24.71 -32.46
N ILE A 409 -27.43 -23.98 -31.61
CA ILE A 409 -25.99 -23.74 -31.79
C ILE A 409 -25.21 -25.05 -31.70
N PHE A 410 -25.54 -25.89 -30.70
CA PHE A 410 -24.93 -27.18 -30.51
C PHE A 410 -25.10 -28.07 -31.75
N GLN A 411 -26.32 -28.16 -32.29
CA GLN A 411 -26.62 -28.93 -33.50
C GLN A 411 -25.89 -28.38 -34.74
N GLY A 412 -25.79 -27.05 -34.87
CA GLY A 412 -25.06 -26.40 -35.96
C GLY A 412 -23.56 -26.78 -36.03
N LEU A 413 -22.95 -27.09 -34.88
CA LEU A 413 -21.54 -27.49 -34.78
C LEU A 413 -21.31 -29.01 -34.81
N ALA A 414 -22.37 -29.82 -34.90
CA ALA A 414 -22.28 -31.28 -34.83
C ALA A 414 -21.40 -31.90 -35.94
N HIS A 415 -21.36 -31.30 -37.13
CA HIS A 415 -20.51 -31.78 -38.22
C HIS A 415 -19.02 -31.74 -37.85
N LYS A 416 -18.54 -30.66 -37.23
CA LYS A 416 -17.13 -30.49 -36.81
C LYS A 416 -16.75 -31.52 -35.75
N ALA A 417 -17.64 -31.80 -34.81
CA ALA A 417 -17.44 -32.84 -33.80
C ALA A 417 -17.41 -34.26 -34.42
N LYS A 418 -18.25 -34.51 -35.43
CA LYS A 418 -18.33 -35.78 -36.16
C LYS A 418 -17.09 -36.06 -37.00
N GLU A 419 -16.50 -35.05 -37.65
CA GLU A 419 -15.23 -35.19 -38.39
C GLU A 419 -14.09 -35.69 -37.49
N LYS A 420 -14.10 -35.32 -36.21
CA LYS A 420 -13.16 -35.77 -35.18
C LYS A 420 -13.60 -37.02 -34.41
N ASN A 421 -14.75 -37.60 -34.73
CA ASN A 421 -15.36 -38.74 -34.01
C ASN A 421 -15.50 -38.51 -32.48
N LEU A 422 -15.86 -37.28 -32.07
CA LEU A 422 -16.06 -36.95 -30.66
C LEU A 422 -17.44 -37.42 -30.15
N HIS A 423 -17.49 -37.81 -28.88
CA HIS A 423 -18.75 -38.06 -28.19
C HIS A 423 -19.41 -36.73 -27.79
N TYR A 424 -20.39 -36.31 -28.57
CA TYR A 424 -21.00 -34.98 -28.49
C TYR A 424 -22.37 -35.07 -27.81
N ILE A 425 -22.49 -34.52 -26.60
CA ILE A 425 -23.68 -34.66 -25.75
C ILE A 425 -24.27 -33.29 -25.39
N PHE A 426 -25.58 -33.14 -25.59
CA PHE A 426 -26.35 -32.02 -25.04
C PHE A 426 -27.15 -32.46 -23.81
N LYS A 427 -27.24 -31.59 -22.82
CA LYS A 427 -28.04 -31.71 -21.60
C LYS A 427 -28.70 -30.36 -21.29
N PRO A 428 -29.91 -30.33 -20.71
CA PRO A 428 -30.77 -31.48 -20.38
C PRO A 428 -31.29 -32.18 -21.64
N ARG A 429 -31.34 -33.51 -21.64
CA ARG A 429 -31.85 -34.28 -22.80
C ARG A 429 -33.38 -34.26 -22.80
N PRO A 430 -34.04 -33.67 -23.81
CA PRO A 430 -35.50 -33.67 -23.87
C PRO A 430 -36.10 -35.08 -24.09
N ASP A 431 -35.33 -36.00 -24.69
CA ASP A 431 -35.86 -37.27 -25.25
C ASP A 431 -35.48 -38.56 -24.48
N ILE A 432 -35.17 -38.51 -23.17
CA ILE A 432 -35.01 -39.77 -22.42
C ILE A 432 -36.38 -40.29 -21.98
N GLU A 433 -36.99 -41.15 -22.80
CA GLU A 433 -38.04 -42.07 -22.36
C GLU A 433 -37.45 -43.07 -21.34
N LYS A 434 -37.37 -42.66 -20.06
CA LYS A 434 -37.16 -43.59 -18.95
C LYS A 434 -38.50 -43.81 -18.24
N GLY A 435 -39.37 -44.58 -18.89
CA GLY A 435 -40.62 -45.13 -18.34
C GLY A 435 -41.70 -44.09 -18.03
N ASP A 436 -42.79 -44.11 -18.79
CA ASP A 436 -44.11 -43.44 -18.60
C ASP A 436 -44.19 -41.97 -18.14
N GLU A 437 -43.08 -41.29 -17.85
CA GLU A 437 -43.04 -39.88 -17.45
C GLU A 437 -42.29 -39.07 -18.51
N ARG A 438 -43.03 -38.22 -19.24
CA ARG A 438 -42.43 -37.20 -20.12
C ARG A 438 -41.66 -36.22 -19.25
N TYR A 439 -40.33 -36.25 -19.34
CA TYR A 439 -39.48 -35.25 -18.70
C TYR A 439 -39.60 -33.92 -19.45
N ILE A 440 -40.33 -32.96 -18.87
CA ILE A 440 -40.35 -31.58 -19.37
C ILE A 440 -39.09 -30.91 -18.84
N GLY A 441 -38.10 -30.68 -19.72
CA GLY A 441 -36.88 -29.97 -19.36
C GLY A 441 -37.19 -28.56 -18.84
N PRO A 442 -36.37 -28.02 -17.92
CA PRO A 442 -36.56 -26.66 -17.41
C PRO A 442 -36.38 -25.64 -18.53
N ILE A 443 -37.33 -24.69 -18.64
CA ILE A 443 -37.25 -23.56 -19.56
C ILE A 443 -36.63 -22.38 -18.82
N PHE A 444 -35.57 -21.83 -19.39
CA PHE A 444 -34.81 -20.73 -18.82
C PHE A 444 -34.89 -19.52 -19.73
N TYR A 445 -35.42 -18.41 -19.21
CA TYR A 445 -35.50 -17.14 -19.94
C TYR A 445 -34.41 -16.18 -19.49
N VAL A 446 -33.81 -15.48 -20.44
CA VAL A 446 -32.86 -14.37 -20.24
C VAL A 446 -33.26 -13.19 -21.12
N ASP A 447 -32.82 -11.98 -20.77
CA ASP A 447 -33.01 -10.75 -21.55
C ASP A 447 -31.66 -10.24 -22.05
N VAL A 448 -31.22 -10.74 -23.20
CA VAL A 448 -29.87 -10.51 -23.75
C VAL A 448 -29.90 -10.35 -25.26
N ASP A 449 -28.83 -9.81 -25.81
CA ASP A 449 -28.64 -9.74 -27.25
C ASP A 449 -28.41 -11.15 -27.83
N PRO A 450 -29.28 -11.65 -28.74
CA PRO A 450 -29.15 -13.00 -29.29
C PRO A 450 -27.85 -13.24 -30.04
N ASP A 451 -27.32 -12.23 -30.74
CA ASP A 451 -26.10 -12.36 -31.54
C ASP A 451 -24.88 -12.49 -30.61
N HIS A 452 -24.78 -11.65 -29.58
CA HIS A 452 -23.70 -11.75 -28.59
C HIS A 452 -23.76 -13.08 -27.82
N PHE A 453 -24.95 -13.51 -27.41
CA PHE A 453 -25.13 -14.77 -26.69
C PHE A 453 -24.73 -15.97 -27.57
N ARG A 454 -25.09 -15.93 -28.87
CA ARG A 454 -24.69 -16.93 -29.86
C ARG A 454 -23.18 -16.97 -30.04
N GLU A 455 -22.54 -15.81 -30.16
CA GLU A 455 -21.10 -15.70 -30.37
C GLU A 455 -20.30 -16.28 -29.20
N VAL A 456 -20.65 -15.92 -27.96
CA VAL A 456 -20.00 -16.49 -26.76
C VAL A 456 -20.17 -18.00 -26.74
N THR A 457 -21.42 -18.49 -26.85
CA THR A 457 -21.74 -19.92 -26.75
C THR A 457 -21.06 -20.74 -27.85
N ALA A 458 -21.11 -20.26 -29.10
CA ALA A 458 -20.47 -20.91 -30.23
C ALA A 458 -18.95 -20.97 -30.03
N ASN A 459 -18.30 -19.88 -29.59
CA ASN A 459 -16.85 -19.87 -29.36
C ASN A 459 -16.42 -20.86 -28.27
N LEU A 460 -17.20 -21.00 -27.18
CA LEU A 460 -16.90 -21.99 -26.14
C LEU A 460 -17.00 -23.43 -26.67
N ILE A 461 -18.07 -23.75 -27.42
CA ILE A 461 -18.27 -25.08 -28.01
C ILE A 461 -17.21 -25.38 -29.07
N GLU A 462 -16.88 -24.40 -29.92
CA GLU A 462 -15.82 -24.55 -30.92
C GLU A 462 -14.46 -24.79 -30.27
N ASN A 463 -14.13 -24.09 -29.19
CA ASN A 463 -12.90 -24.33 -28.43
C ASN A 463 -12.89 -25.74 -27.84
N ALA A 464 -13.99 -26.22 -27.26
CA ALA A 464 -14.09 -27.58 -26.75
C ALA A 464 -13.85 -28.65 -27.84
N ILE A 465 -14.43 -28.48 -29.03
CA ILE A 465 -14.21 -29.38 -30.19
C ILE A 465 -12.76 -29.27 -30.70
N LYS A 466 -12.22 -28.06 -30.72
CA LYS A 466 -10.88 -27.77 -31.24
C LYS A 466 -9.77 -28.40 -30.40
N TYR A 467 -9.84 -28.26 -29.07
CA TYR A 467 -8.83 -28.75 -28.12
C TYR A 467 -9.04 -30.20 -27.65
N THR A 468 -10.12 -30.85 -28.07
CA THR A 468 -10.34 -32.29 -27.88
C THR A 468 -9.93 -33.06 -29.13
N LEU A 469 -8.83 -33.81 -29.04
CA LEU A 469 -8.37 -34.73 -30.10
C LEU A 469 -9.24 -35.98 -30.18
N SER A 470 -9.58 -36.54 -29.02
CA SER A 470 -10.45 -37.72 -28.87
C SER A 470 -11.11 -37.68 -27.50
N GLY A 471 -12.35 -38.13 -27.38
CA GLY A 471 -13.10 -38.12 -26.13
C GLY A 471 -14.48 -37.49 -26.28
N SER A 472 -14.90 -36.65 -25.33
CA SER A 472 -16.26 -36.10 -25.28
C SER A 472 -16.30 -34.58 -25.11
N VAL A 473 -17.32 -33.98 -25.70
CA VAL A 473 -17.74 -32.60 -25.44
C VAL A 473 -19.18 -32.64 -24.95
N VAL A 474 -19.43 -32.07 -23.78
CA VAL A 474 -20.73 -32.06 -23.10
C VAL A 474 -21.15 -30.61 -22.90
N VAL A 475 -22.32 -30.25 -23.41
CA VAL A 475 -22.95 -28.95 -23.13
C VAL A 475 -24.12 -29.19 -22.20
N ASP A 476 -24.15 -28.52 -21.05
CA ASP A 476 -25.19 -28.66 -20.03
C ASP A 476 -25.70 -27.28 -19.58
N ILE A 477 -27.01 -27.18 -19.36
CA ILE A 477 -27.69 -25.95 -18.97
C ILE A 477 -28.28 -26.12 -17.59
N LEU A 478 -27.77 -25.33 -16.66
CA LEU A 478 -28.18 -25.31 -15.26
C LEU A 478 -28.79 -23.94 -14.96
N GLY A 479 -29.63 -23.84 -13.95
CA GLY A 479 -30.14 -22.54 -13.53
C GLY A 479 -30.69 -22.57 -12.12
N ASP A 480 -30.52 -21.45 -11.43
CA ASP A 480 -31.12 -21.19 -10.12
C ASP A 480 -32.21 -20.10 -10.25
N GLU A 481 -32.63 -19.49 -9.14
CA GLU A 481 -33.63 -18.42 -9.16
C GLU A 481 -33.12 -17.11 -9.79
N LYS A 482 -31.81 -16.89 -9.84
CA LYS A 482 -31.19 -15.61 -10.22
C LYS A 482 -30.42 -15.68 -11.53
N ASN A 483 -29.78 -16.80 -11.83
CA ASN A 483 -28.88 -16.95 -12.97
C ASN A 483 -29.15 -18.25 -13.74
N VAL A 484 -28.87 -18.23 -15.03
CA VAL A 484 -28.76 -19.40 -15.91
C VAL A 484 -27.29 -19.59 -16.21
N THR A 485 -26.81 -20.83 -16.08
CA THR A 485 -25.42 -21.22 -16.36
C THR A 485 -25.39 -22.19 -17.53
N VAL A 486 -24.75 -21.77 -18.62
CA VAL A 486 -24.38 -22.66 -19.73
C VAL A 486 -22.98 -23.18 -19.46
N SER A 487 -22.84 -24.50 -19.33
CA SER A 487 -21.55 -25.17 -19.11
C SER A 487 -21.13 -25.95 -20.35
N VAL A 488 -19.87 -25.78 -20.77
CA VAL A 488 -19.25 -26.49 -21.89
C VAL A 488 -18.04 -27.23 -21.36
N GLN A 489 -18.16 -28.54 -21.24
CA GLN A 489 -17.12 -29.44 -20.75
C GLN A 489 -16.46 -30.18 -21.92
N ASP A 490 -15.14 -30.20 -21.92
CA ASP A 490 -14.31 -30.95 -22.86
C ASP A 490 -13.41 -31.95 -22.11
N SER A 491 -13.04 -33.05 -22.76
CA SER A 491 -12.07 -34.02 -22.24
C SER A 491 -10.71 -33.90 -22.94
N GLY A 492 -10.37 -32.70 -23.40
CA GLY A 492 -9.19 -32.42 -24.20
C GLY A 492 -7.91 -32.27 -23.37
N ILE A 493 -6.96 -31.51 -23.92
CA ILE A 493 -5.62 -31.32 -23.33
C ILE A 493 -5.63 -30.61 -21.96
N GLY A 494 -6.73 -29.96 -21.57
CA GLY A 494 -6.80 -29.14 -20.37
C GLY A 494 -5.85 -27.93 -20.39
N ILE A 495 -5.92 -27.12 -19.35
CA ILE A 495 -5.17 -25.86 -19.22
C ILE A 495 -4.30 -25.95 -17.95
N PRO A 496 -2.98 -25.66 -18.05
CA PRO A 496 -2.11 -25.58 -16.89
C PRO A 496 -2.52 -24.48 -15.88
N ALA A 497 -2.18 -24.69 -14.61
CA ALA A 497 -2.60 -23.78 -13.54
C ALA A 497 -1.98 -22.37 -13.67
N GLU A 498 -0.76 -22.30 -14.19
CA GLU A 498 -0.05 -21.05 -14.48
C GLU A 498 -0.72 -20.19 -15.56
N ASP A 499 -1.48 -20.81 -16.47
CA ASP A 499 -2.08 -20.11 -17.60
C ASP A 499 -3.53 -19.66 -17.33
N LEU A 500 -4.22 -20.28 -16.35
CA LEU A 500 -5.60 -19.94 -15.98
C LEU A 500 -5.85 -18.43 -15.74
N PRO A 501 -4.98 -17.68 -15.04
CA PRO A 501 -5.17 -16.24 -14.83
C PRO A 501 -5.07 -15.40 -16.11
N HIS A 502 -4.41 -15.93 -17.14
CA HIS A 502 -4.04 -15.21 -18.35
C HIS A 502 -4.96 -15.53 -19.54
N LEU A 503 -5.77 -16.59 -19.46
CA LEU A 503 -6.65 -17.08 -20.55
C LEU A 503 -7.54 -16.01 -21.20
N PHE A 504 -7.99 -15.04 -20.41
CA PHE A 504 -8.88 -13.97 -20.87
C PHE A 504 -8.12 -12.70 -21.23
N GLN A 505 -6.81 -12.76 -21.45
CA GLN A 505 -6.01 -11.63 -21.95
C GLN A 505 -5.98 -11.61 -23.49
N LYS A 506 -5.85 -10.40 -24.06
CA LYS A 506 -5.76 -10.24 -25.52
C LYS A 506 -4.52 -10.94 -26.07
N PHE A 507 -4.68 -11.65 -27.18
CA PHE A 507 -3.62 -12.35 -27.90
C PHE A 507 -2.91 -13.45 -27.09
N TYR A 508 -3.42 -13.78 -25.90
CA TYR A 508 -2.80 -14.76 -25.05
C TYR A 508 -3.15 -16.18 -25.54
N ARG A 509 -2.12 -17.02 -25.57
CA ARG A 509 -2.22 -18.44 -25.92
C ARG A 509 -1.29 -19.21 -25.00
N VAL A 510 -1.74 -20.39 -24.56
CA VAL A 510 -0.90 -21.34 -23.85
C VAL A 510 0.19 -21.81 -24.82
N ASP A 511 1.45 -21.49 -24.52
CA ASP A 511 2.61 -21.82 -25.35
C ASP A 511 3.21 -23.18 -24.95
N ASN A 512 2.60 -24.27 -25.41
CA ASN A 512 3.08 -25.63 -25.16
C ASN A 512 3.21 -26.44 -26.45
N THR A 513 3.98 -27.53 -26.40
CA THR A 513 4.21 -28.43 -27.55
C THR A 513 2.88 -28.97 -28.11
N ASP A 514 1.90 -29.22 -27.22
CA ASP A 514 0.58 -29.75 -27.56
C ASP A 514 -0.39 -28.71 -28.18
N THR A 515 -0.13 -27.41 -27.99
CA THR A 515 -0.98 -26.31 -28.51
C THR A 515 -0.39 -25.63 -29.74
N ARG A 516 0.88 -25.89 -30.06
CA ARG A 516 1.63 -25.26 -31.16
C ARG A 516 1.07 -25.57 -32.55
N GLU A 517 0.52 -26.77 -32.73
CA GLU A 517 -0.11 -27.20 -34.00
C GLU A 517 -1.57 -26.75 -34.11
N ILE A 518 -2.18 -26.29 -33.01
CA ILE A 518 -3.57 -25.86 -32.96
C ILE A 518 -3.63 -24.35 -33.23
N GLY A 519 -3.93 -23.94 -34.47
CA GLY A 519 -4.02 -22.53 -34.89
C GLY A 519 -5.07 -21.73 -34.12
N GLY A 520 -4.82 -20.46 -33.82
CA GLY A 520 -5.78 -19.57 -33.12
C GLY A 520 -5.23 -18.16 -32.90
N THR A 521 -6.12 -17.18 -32.79
CA THR A 521 -5.78 -15.75 -32.70
C THR A 521 -5.49 -15.27 -31.28
N GLY A 522 -5.96 -16.01 -30.26
CA GLY A 522 -5.91 -15.56 -28.86
C GLY A 522 -6.90 -14.42 -28.54
N LEU A 523 -7.85 -14.14 -29.44
CA LEU A 523 -8.83 -13.06 -29.28
C LEU A 523 -10.22 -13.55 -28.84
N GLY A 524 -10.59 -14.78 -29.21
CA GLY A 524 -11.96 -15.29 -28.98
C GLY A 524 -12.40 -15.29 -27.52
N LEU A 525 -11.57 -15.83 -26.60
CA LEU A 525 -11.94 -15.87 -25.17
C LEU A 525 -12.00 -14.47 -24.53
N TYR A 526 -11.15 -13.54 -24.99
CA TYR A 526 -11.22 -12.14 -24.57
C TYR A 526 -12.56 -11.52 -24.98
N LEU A 527 -12.93 -11.67 -26.26
CA LEU A 527 -14.20 -11.15 -26.77
C LEU A 527 -15.39 -11.80 -26.06
N SER A 528 -15.36 -13.12 -25.87
CA SER A 528 -16.40 -13.84 -25.14
C SER A 528 -16.59 -13.33 -23.71
N ARG A 529 -15.50 -12.97 -23.01
CA ARG A 529 -15.60 -12.36 -21.69
C ARG A 529 -16.24 -10.97 -21.75
N ARG A 530 -15.85 -10.13 -22.71
CA ARG A 530 -16.42 -8.78 -22.87
C ARG A 530 -17.91 -8.81 -23.24
N LEU A 531 -18.31 -9.73 -24.11
CA LEU A 531 -19.71 -9.93 -24.46
C LEU A 531 -20.52 -10.49 -23.28
N ALA A 532 -19.95 -11.41 -22.49
CA ALA A 532 -20.60 -11.86 -21.26
C ALA A 532 -20.79 -10.71 -20.27
N GLU A 533 -19.77 -9.87 -20.06
CA GLU A 533 -19.83 -8.69 -19.20
C GLU A 533 -20.88 -7.66 -19.69
N SER A 534 -21.03 -7.46 -21.01
CA SER A 534 -22.04 -6.57 -21.57
C SER A 534 -23.47 -7.06 -21.36
N MET A 535 -23.66 -8.39 -21.25
CA MET A 535 -24.92 -9.04 -20.89
C MET A 535 -25.14 -9.12 -19.36
N SER A 536 -24.36 -8.40 -18.55
CA SER A 536 -24.35 -8.50 -17.08
C SER A 536 -24.08 -9.93 -16.57
N GLY A 537 -23.38 -10.72 -17.38
CA GLY A 537 -22.99 -12.10 -17.11
C GLY A 537 -21.52 -12.24 -16.75
N HIS A 538 -21.13 -13.48 -16.41
CA HIS A 538 -19.76 -13.82 -16.02
C HIS A 538 -19.31 -15.11 -16.68
N LEU A 539 -18.04 -15.13 -17.12
CA LEU A 539 -17.41 -16.30 -17.71
C LEU A 539 -16.37 -16.86 -16.72
N ARG A 540 -16.50 -18.15 -16.39
CA ARG A 540 -15.63 -18.87 -15.45
C ARG A 540 -15.06 -20.12 -16.12
N VAL A 541 -13.93 -20.61 -15.63
CA VAL A 541 -13.29 -21.82 -16.15
C VAL A 541 -12.71 -22.65 -15.02
N GLU A 542 -12.89 -23.96 -15.11
CA GLU A 542 -12.25 -24.96 -14.28
C GLU A 542 -11.53 -25.94 -15.22
N SER A 543 -10.23 -26.16 -15.00
CA SER A 543 -9.45 -27.02 -15.89
C SER A 543 -8.31 -27.68 -15.13
N GLU A 544 -7.98 -28.91 -15.53
CA GLU A 544 -6.79 -29.60 -15.08
C GLU A 544 -6.03 -30.12 -16.30
N TYR A 545 -4.74 -29.85 -16.35
CA TYR A 545 -3.89 -30.23 -17.49
C TYR A 545 -3.99 -31.75 -17.74
N LYS A 546 -4.28 -32.11 -18.99
CA LYS A 546 -4.55 -33.46 -19.53
C LYS A 546 -5.82 -34.15 -19.05
N LYS A 547 -6.71 -33.45 -18.35
CA LYS A 547 -8.03 -33.98 -17.97
C LYS A 547 -9.22 -33.26 -18.62
N GLY A 548 -8.94 -32.20 -19.38
CA GLY A 548 -9.94 -31.38 -20.05
C GLY A 548 -10.29 -30.12 -19.26
N SER A 549 -11.25 -29.34 -19.78
CA SER A 549 -11.69 -28.07 -19.20
C SER A 549 -13.21 -27.99 -19.15
N THR A 550 -13.73 -27.16 -18.26
CA THR A 550 -15.14 -26.80 -18.21
C THR A 550 -15.25 -25.28 -18.15
N PHE A 551 -15.90 -24.70 -19.16
CA PHE A 551 -16.23 -23.28 -19.20
C PHE A 551 -17.68 -23.08 -18.78
N PHE A 552 -17.92 -22.03 -17.98
CA PHE A 552 -19.25 -21.68 -17.47
C PHE A 552 -19.58 -20.24 -17.86
N LEU A 553 -20.67 -20.05 -18.59
CA LEU A 553 -21.27 -18.75 -18.88
C LEU A 553 -22.49 -18.56 -17.98
N ASP A 554 -22.41 -17.62 -17.04
CA ASP A 554 -23.55 -17.20 -16.22
C ASP A 554 -24.19 -15.95 -16.80
N VAL A 555 -25.51 -15.95 -16.88
CA VAL A 555 -26.30 -14.80 -17.30
C VAL A 555 -27.49 -14.62 -16.35
N PRO A 556 -27.87 -13.37 -16.01
CA PRO A 556 -29.04 -13.11 -15.18
C PRO A 556 -30.31 -13.71 -15.80
N ARG A 557 -31.01 -14.52 -14.99
CA ARG A 557 -32.28 -15.14 -15.33
C ARG A 557 -33.40 -14.12 -15.16
N ILE A 558 -34.36 -14.11 -16.08
CA ILE A 558 -35.65 -13.44 -15.87
C ILE A 558 -36.72 -14.46 -15.50
N SER A 559 -37.67 -14.03 -14.67
CA SER A 559 -38.79 -14.90 -14.30
C SER A 559 -39.67 -15.19 -15.52
N HIS A 560 -40.33 -16.35 -15.53
CA HIS A 560 -41.25 -16.70 -16.63
C HIS A 560 -42.36 -15.65 -16.81
N GLU A 561 -42.88 -15.10 -15.71
CA GLU A 561 -43.90 -14.05 -15.77
C GLU A 561 -43.38 -12.76 -16.43
N GLU A 562 -42.17 -12.35 -16.09
CA GLU A 562 -41.52 -11.16 -16.67
C GLU A 562 -41.16 -11.37 -18.15
N ALA A 563 -40.66 -12.56 -18.51
CA ALA A 563 -40.40 -12.97 -19.88
C ALA A 563 -41.67 -12.86 -20.74
N MET A 564 -42.77 -13.43 -20.28
CA MET A 564 -44.05 -13.39 -20.99
C MET A 564 -44.63 -11.98 -21.08
N ARG A 565 -44.42 -11.11 -20.08
CA ARG A 565 -44.79 -9.69 -20.16
C ARG A 565 -44.02 -8.98 -21.28
N LYS A 566 -42.69 -9.12 -21.31
CA LYS A 566 -41.82 -8.50 -22.33
C LYS A 566 -42.16 -8.98 -23.75
N ILE A 567 -42.36 -10.29 -23.93
CA ILE A 567 -42.77 -10.88 -25.22
C ILE A 567 -44.14 -10.32 -25.68
N ASN A 568 -45.10 -10.19 -24.76
CA ASN A 568 -46.43 -9.65 -25.07
C ASN A 568 -46.40 -8.15 -25.37
N ASP A 569 -45.55 -7.36 -24.68
CA ASP A 569 -45.41 -5.92 -24.91
C ASP A 569 -44.76 -5.63 -26.27
N LEU A 570 -43.77 -6.42 -26.69
CA LEU A 570 -43.23 -6.41 -28.06
C LEU A 570 -44.32 -6.72 -29.09
N SER A 571 -45.11 -7.78 -28.85
CA SER A 571 -46.21 -8.20 -29.72
C SER A 571 -47.33 -7.14 -29.83
N ARG A 572 -47.52 -6.30 -28.80
CA ARG A 572 -48.48 -5.18 -28.79
C ARG A 572 -47.97 -3.92 -29.49
N LYS A 573 -46.65 -3.69 -29.56
CA LYS A 573 -46.05 -2.56 -30.30
C LYS A 573 -46.01 -2.78 -31.83
N LEU A 574 -45.92 -4.03 -32.29
CA LEU A 574 -45.97 -4.35 -33.73
C LEU A 574 -47.25 -3.87 -34.46
N PRO A 575 -48.47 -3.95 -33.90
CA PRO A 575 -49.68 -3.43 -34.56
C PRO A 575 -49.86 -1.89 -34.52
N GLU A 576 -49.06 -1.13 -33.73
CA GLU A 576 -49.11 0.34 -33.75
C GLU A 576 -48.25 0.96 -34.87
N ILE A 577 -47.10 0.38 -35.19
CA ILE A 577 -46.21 0.85 -36.27
C ILE A 577 -46.90 0.72 -37.65
N VAL A 578 -47.78 -0.29 -37.81
CA VAL A 578 -48.57 -0.47 -39.04
C VAL A 578 -49.75 0.52 -39.12
N LYS A 579 -50.16 1.16 -38.01
CA LYS A 579 -51.22 2.19 -38.01
C LYS A 579 -50.72 3.61 -38.27
N GLU A 580 -49.49 3.95 -37.91
CA GLU A 580 -48.90 5.27 -38.17
C GLU A 580 -48.45 5.49 -39.63
N SER A 581 -48.43 4.44 -40.46
CA SER A 581 -48.01 4.54 -41.87
C SER A 581 -49.17 4.71 -42.87
N ARG A 582 -50.37 5.11 -42.44
CA ARG A 582 -51.46 5.50 -43.36
C ARG A 582 -51.46 7.02 -43.57
N PRO A 583 -51.19 7.53 -44.78
CA PRO A 583 -51.29 8.96 -45.04
C PRO A 583 -52.77 9.38 -45.05
N THR A 584 -53.10 10.39 -44.26
CA THR A 584 -54.37 11.13 -44.31
C THR A 584 -54.40 11.97 -45.58
N LEU A 585 -55.38 11.72 -46.45
CA LEU A 585 -55.72 12.60 -47.57
C LEU A 585 -56.52 13.78 -47.01
N ASP A 586 -55.91 14.96 -47.01
CA ASP A 586 -56.61 16.23 -46.83
C ASP A 586 -57.47 16.51 -48.06
N THR A 587 -58.79 16.54 -47.85
CA THR A 587 -59.74 17.17 -48.75
C THR A 587 -59.85 18.65 -48.40
N ASP A 588 -59.30 19.52 -49.23
CA ASP A 588 -59.92 20.78 -49.67
C ASP A 588 -58.90 21.63 -50.42
N GLU A 589 -58.94 21.60 -51.76
CA GLU A 589 -59.07 22.78 -52.61
C GLU A 589 -59.02 22.39 -54.09
N LEU A 590 -59.78 23.16 -54.89
CA LEU A 590 -59.84 23.19 -56.37
C LEU A 590 -60.86 22.25 -57.04
N SER A 591 -62.12 22.68 -56.97
CA SER A 591 -62.99 22.63 -58.15
C SER A 591 -62.54 23.66 -59.19
N ALA A 592 -62.17 23.24 -60.40
CA ALA A 592 -62.60 23.87 -61.66
C ALA A 592 -61.97 23.18 -62.89
N ASN A 593 -62.83 22.99 -63.90
CA ASN A 593 -62.56 22.83 -65.32
C ASN A 593 -62.05 21.48 -65.87
N SER A 594 -63.06 20.67 -66.24
CA SER A 594 -63.37 20.28 -67.63
C SER A 594 -62.24 19.92 -68.61
N GLY A 595 -62.27 18.67 -69.09
CA GLY A 595 -61.59 18.27 -70.33
C GLY A 595 -61.63 16.76 -70.57
N ILE A 596 -62.56 16.32 -71.43
CA ILE A 596 -62.69 14.96 -71.98
C ILE A 596 -61.50 14.65 -72.92
N SER A 597 -60.91 13.44 -72.86
CA SER A 597 -60.82 12.50 -74.01
C SER A 597 -60.07 11.21 -73.69
N LEU A 598 -60.59 10.13 -74.27
CA LEU A 598 -60.07 8.76 -74.35
C LEU A 598 -58.68 8.70 -75.03
N VAL A 599 -57.86 7.70 -74.67
CA VAL A 599 -57.25 6.69 -75.57
C VAL A 599 -56.32 5.74 -74.79
N GLU A 600 -56.41 4.48 -75.18
CA GLU A 600 -55.75 3.24 -74.78
C GLU A 600 -54.23 3.20 -75.08
N SER A 601 -53.41 2.59 -74.20
CA SER A 601 -52.17 1.84 -74.57
C SER A 601 -51.42 1.27 -73.35
N GLU A 602 -51.15 -0.03 -73.44
CA GLU A 602 -50.01 -0.88 -73.01
C GLU A 602 -48.98 -0.48 -71.91
N PRO A 603 -48.37 -1.48 -71.24
CA PRO A 603 -47.63 -1.30 -69.99
C PRO A 603 -46.21 -0.73 -70.18
N LEU A 604 -45.85 0.21 -69.30
CA LEU A 604 -44.52 0.83 -69.23
C LEU A 604 -43.49 -0.05 -68.49
N THR A 605 -42.45 -0.40 -69.23
CA THR A 605 -41.13 -0.91 -68.82
C THR A 605 -40.42 0.07 -67.88
N ILE A 606 -39.79 -0.43 -66.81
CA ILE A 606 -38.90 0.34 -65.92
C ILE A 606 -37.46 0.36 -66.51
N PRO A 607 -36.72 1.49 -66.46
CA PRO A 607 -35.45 1.64 -67.20
C PRO A 607 -34.23 1.10 -66.44
N GLN A 608 -33.29 0.50 -67.18
CA GLN A 608 -31.91 0.28 -66.77
C GLN A 608 -31.09 1.58 -66.88
N PRO A 609 -30.11 1.84 -65.98
CA PRO A 609 -29.18 2.95 -66.13
C PRO A 609 -28.15 2.67 -67.24
N ARG A 610 -28.01 3.65 -68.15
CA ARG A 610 -27.11 3.64 -69.30
C ARG A 610 -25.72 4.16 -68.90
N ILE A 611 -24.69 3.35 -69.07
CA ILE A 611 -23.29 3.79 -69.04
C ILE A 611 -22.95 4.37 -70.42
N THR A 612 -22.51 5.63 -70.47
CA THR A 612 -22.00 6.28 -71.68
C THR A 612 -20.47 6.17 -71.69
N PRO A 613 -19.83 5.73 -72.79
CA PRO A 613 -18.37 5.63 -72.88
C PRO A 613 -17.70 6.99 -73.15
N GLN A 614 -16.64 7.30 -72.43
CA GLN A 614 -15.70 8.39 -72.76
C GLN A 614 -14.49 7.84 -73.56
N PRO A 615 -13.81 8.66 -74.38
CA PRO A 615 -12.88 8.19 -75.40
C PRO A 615 -11.50 7.79 -74.83
N MET A 616 -10.89 6.79 -75.46
CA MET A 616 -9.51 6.36 -75.23
C MET A 616 -8.50 7.52 -75.44
N GLN A 617 -7.72 7.84 -74.40
CA GLN A 617 -6.43 8.50 -74.54
C GLN A 617 -5.31 7.46 -74.46
N GLN A 618 -4.37 7.56 -75.41
CA GLN A 618 -3.26 6.64 -75.61
C GLN A 618 -2.27 6.66 -74.44
N THR A 619 -1.95 5.49 -73.92
CA THR A 619 -0.88 5.24 -72.95
C THR A 619 0.50 5.32 -73.64
N PRO A 620 1.50 6.02 -73.11
CA PRO A 620 2.89 5.84 -73.53
C PRO A 620 3.44 4.52 -72.98
N GLU A 621 4.13 3.79 -73.83
CA GLU A 621 4.87 2.56 -73.55
C GLU A 621 5.97 2.82 -72.49
N ILE A 622 5.92 2.13 -71.34
CA ILE A 622 6.98 2.14 -70.33
C ILE A 622 7.60 0.74 -70.27
N ALA A 623 8.90 0.70 -70.57
CA ALA A 623 9.74 -0.49 -70.61
C ALA A 623 9.96 -1.13 -69.22
N LEU A 624 10.14 -2.45 -69.23
CA LEU A 624 10.52 -3.28 -68.08
C LEU A 624 11.91 -2.90 -67.53
N PRO A 625 12.10 -2.72 -66.21
CA PRO A 625 13.44 -2.66 -65.62
C PRO A 625 14.00 -4.07 -65.38
N GLN A 626 15.29 -4.25 -65.73
CA GLN A 626 16.11 -5.41 -65.42
C GLN A 626 16.45 -5.53 -63.92
N PRO A 627 16.89 -6.70 -63.42
CA PRO A 627 17.20 -6.91 -62.01
C PRO A 627 18.52 -6.25 -61.62
N ILE A 628 18.52 -5.47 -60.53
CA ILE A 628 19.73 -4.87 -59.95
C ILE A 628 20.21 -5.73 -58.77
N GLU A 629 21.47 -6.15 -58.86
CA GLU A 629 22.26 -6.83 -57.82
C GLU A 629 22.34 -6.03 -56.50
N GLN A 630 22.28 -6.76 -55.38
CA GLN A 630 22.48 -6.25 -54.03
C GLN A 630 23.95 -5.86 -53.80
N GLN A 631 24.20 -4.58 -53.51
CA GLN A 631 25.43 -4.13 -52.85
C GLN A 631 25.14 -3.79 -51.38
N MET A 632 25.88 -4.42 -50.47
CA MET A 632 25.87 -4.14 -49.03
C MET A 632 26.49 -2.74 -48.75
N PRO A 633 25.95 -1.96 -47.79
CA PRO A 633 26.69 -0.88 -47.17
C PRO A 633 27.52 -1.42 -46.00
N SER A 634 28.84 -1.43 -46.19
CA SER A 634 29.82 -1.44 -45.11
C SER A 634 29.92 -0.02 -44.54
N ASP A 635 29.42 0.17 -43.31
CA ASP A 635 29.94 1.12 -42.32
C ASP A 635 29.16 0.99 -41.01
N PHE A 636 29.57 0.04 -40.17
CA PHE A 636 29.25 0.00 -38.74
C PHE A 636 30.57 -0.22 -37.99
N ILE A 637 31.12 0.87 -37.44
CA ILE A 637 32.27 0.86 -36.53
C ILE A 637 31.71 0.74 -35.11
N PRO A 638 32.06 -0.30 -34.32
CA PRO A 638 31.65 -0.39 -32.92
C PRO A 638 32.50 0.54 -32.04
N PRO A 639 31.96 1.14 -30.97
CA PRO A 639 32.75 1.99 -30.09
C PRO A 639 33.68 1.14 -29.21
N GLN A 640 34.98 1.43 -29.27
CA GLN A 640 35.96 0.98 -28.26
C GLN A 640 36.04 1.98 -27.09
N PRO A 641 36.37 1.51 -25.86
CA PRO A 641 36.37 2.32 -24.65
C PRO A 641 37.75 2.94 -24.37
N GLN A 642 37.82 4.25 -24.06
CA GLN A 642 39.00 4.92 -23.48
C GLN A 642 38.55 6.18 -22.66
N PRO A 643 39.41 6.82 -21.84
CA PRO A 643 39.53 6.57 -20.40
C PRO A 643 39.20 7.82 -19.54
N VAL A 644 39.17 7.63 -18.21
CA VAL A 644 39.05 8.66 -17.16
C VAL A 644 40.19 9.68 -17.22
N GLN A 645 39.89 10.99 -17.14
CA GLN A 645 40.76 11.99 -16.46
C GLN A 645 40.09 13.35 -16.15
N ALA A 646 40.10 13.68 -14.85
CA ALA A 646 40.34 14.95 -14.13
C ALA A 646 39.67 16.30 -14.52
N GLN A 647 39.16 16.97 -13.47
CA GLN A 647 38.77 18.39 -13.37
C GLN A 647 39.94 19.38 -13.68
N PRO A 648 39.64 20.67 -13.86
CA PRO A 648 39.99 21.59 -12.78
C PRO A 648 39.01 22.73 -12.46
N ASN A 649 39.20 23.15 -11.21
CA ASN A 649 38.72 24.29 -10.40
C ASN A 649 38.80 25.68 -11.07
N ASN A 650 37.90 26.61 -10.69
CA ASN A 650 38.16 28.04 -10.40
C ASN A 650 36.86 28.81 -10.03
N GLY A 651 36.82 29.45 -8.85
CA GLY A 651 35.85 30.50 -8.46
C GLY A 651 36.41 31.92 -8.70
N PRO A 652 36.02 32.99 -7.96
CA PRO A 652 34.66 33.41 -7.54
C PRO A 652 34.36 34.93 -7.77
N SER A 653 33.07 35.33 -7.61
CA SER A 653 32.54 36.65 -7.15
C SER A 653 32.58 37.90 -8.06
N PRO A 654 31.88 39.03 -7.76
CA PRO A 654 30.52 39.24 -7.19
C PRO A 654 29.73 40.44 -7.84
N ASN A 655 28.58 40.79 -7.21
CA ASN A 655 28.01 42.16 -6.99
C ASN A 655 26.87 42.70 -7.91
N LEU A 656 25.67 42.96 -7.34
CA LEU A 656 25.08 44.29 -7.05
C LEU A 656 23.56 44.24 -6.70
N THR A 657 23.09 45.31 -6.06
CA THR A 657 22.03 45.40 -5.02
C THR A 657 20.75 46.16 -5.52
N PRO A 658 19.86 46.82 -4.71
CA PRO A 658 18.42 46.49 -4.52
C PRO A 658 17.39 47.64 -4.83
N GLN A 659 16.08 47.45 -4.58
CA GLN A 659 15.11 48.49 -4.10
C GLN A 659 13.68 47.90 -3.81
N GLN A 660 13.14 48.00 -2.57
CA GLN A 660 12.12 48.96 -2.02
C GLN A 660 10.69 48.84 -2.62
N SER A 661 9.62 48.40 -1.92
CA SER A 661 8.88 48.87 -0.72
C SER A 661 7.56 49.59 -1.08
N GLN A 662 6.41 49.13 -0.54
CA GLN A 662 5.24 49.98 -0.27
C GLN A 662 4.28 49.34 0.76
N GLN A 663 3.82 50.15 1.71
CA GLN A 663 2.87 49.90 2.81
C GLN A 663 1.61 50.75 2.60
N THR A 664 0.41 50.24 2.95
CA THR A 664 -0.77 51.01 3.41
C THR A 664 -1.83 50.05 4.04
N THR A 665 -1.99 50.04 5.37
CA THR A 665 -3.07 50.60 6.23
C THR A 665 -4.35 49.76 6.45
N ARG A 666 -4.64 49.46 7.73
CA ARG A 666 -5.80 48.71 8.29
C ARG A 666 -6.94 49.66 8.75
N GLN A 667 -8.19 49.21 8.68
CA GLN A 667 -9.32 49.69 9.50
C GLN A 667 -9.93 48.53 10.32
N GLY A 668 -10.37 48.83 11.56
CA GLY A 668 -10.88 47.87 12.55
C GLY A 668 -12.41 47.77 12.61
N TRP A 669 -12.90 46.76 13.35
CA TRP A 669 -14.31 46.32 13.38
C TRP A 669 -15.18 47.05 14.44
N PRO A 670 -16.52 47.13 14.26
CA PRO A 670 -17.43 47.86 15.16
C PRO A 670 -17.71 47.17 16.51
N GLN A 671 -17.97 47.99 17.53
CA GLN A 671 -18.12 47.63 18.95
C GLN A 671 -19.22 46.61 19.29
N ALA A 672 -20.26 46.46 18.45
CA ALA A 672 -21.36 45.52 18.70
C ALA A 672 -20.92 44.03 18.69
N THR A 673 -19.83 43.71 17.98
CA THR A 673 -19.26 42.36 17.90
C THR A 673 -18.52 41.95 19.18
N ILE A 674 -18.03 42.93 19.96
CA ILE A 674 -17.27 42.66 21.20
C ILE A 674 -18.21 42.27 22.34
N ASP A 675 -19.39 42.90 22.42
CA ASP A 675 -20.37 42.61 23.48
C ASP A 675 -21.02 41.22 23.32
N GLN A 676 -21.17 40.75 22.07
CA GLN A 676 -21.67 39.40 21.77
C GLN A 676 -20.68 38.30 22.18
N LEU A 677 -19.37 38.55 22.04
CA LEU A 677 -18.31 37.62 22.47
C LEU A 677 -18.23 37.52 24.01
N HIS A 678 -18.47 38.62 24.72
CA HIS A 678 -18.48 38.63 26.18
C HIS A 678 -19.67 37.87 26.80
N GLN A 679 -20.81 37.78 26.10
CA GLN A 679 -21.95 36.96 26.56
C GLN A 679 -21.71 35.45 26.33
N LEU A 680 -21.08 35.08 25.21
CA LEU A 680 -20.76 33.67 24.91
C LEU A 680 -19.69 33.10 25.87
N ALA A 681 -18.73 33.91 26.30
CA ALA A 681 -17.72 33.52 27.27
C ALA A 681 -18.29 33.24 28.68
N LYS A 682 -19.39 33.91 29.07
CA LYS A 682 -20.07 33.65 30.36
C LYS A 682 -20.94 32.39 30.37
N GLN A 683 -21.34 31.90 29.20
CA GLN A 683 -22.10 30.65 29.08
C GLN A 683 -21.20 29.40 29.15
N SER A 684 -19.95 29.48 28.68
CA SER A 684 -19.01 28.34 28.73
C SER A 684 -18.49 28.03 30.13
N GLU A 685 -18.34 29.04 31.01
CA GLU A 685 -17.90 28.82 32.40
C GLU A 685 -18.92 28.07 33.27
N ARG A 686 -20.22 28.08 32.91
CA ARG A 686 -21.26 27.38 33.69
C ARG A 686 -21.38 25.87 33.37
N GLN A 687 -20.76 25.36 32.31
CA GLN A 687 -20.91 23.95 31.90
C GLN A 687 -19.78 23.02 32.38
N VAL A 688 -18.75 23.53 33.07
CA VAL A 688 -17.58 22.71 33.50
C VAL A 688 -17.82 21.97 34.84
N GLN A 689 -18.91 22.25 35.55
CA GLN A 689 -19.24 21.60 36.83
C GLN A 689 -20.28 20.49 36.66
N THR A 690 -19.90 19.31 36.15
CA THR A 690 -20.59 18.02 36.41
C THR A 690 -19.98 16.84 35.63
N ARG A 691 -18.90 16.21 36.14
CA ARG A 691 -18.57 14.77 35.91
C ARG A 691 -17.77 14.20 37.10
N PRO A 692 -17.92 12.90 37.45
CA PRO A 692 -17.44 12.34 38.72
C PRO A 692 -15.96 11.95 38.69
N ASN A 693 -15.27 12.15 39.81
CA ASN A 693 -13.87 11.77 40.04
C ASN A 693 -13.69 10.23 40.10
N LEU A 694 -12.91 9.65 39.18
CA LEU A 694 -12.32 8.32 39.39
C LEU A 694 -11.13 8.42 40.34
N SER A 695 -11.01 7.47 41.26
CA SER A 695 -9.93 7.46 42.27
C SER A 695 -8.60 6.97 41.68
N LEU A 696 -7.49 7.51 42.16
CA LEU A 696 -6.13 7.14 41.72
C LEU A 696 -5.85 5.62 41.88
N SER A 697 -6.49 4.97 42.85
CA SER A 697 -6.38 3.51 43.04
C SER A 697 -6.94 2.71 41.87
N ASP A 698 -8.02 3.18 41.23
CA ASP A 698 -8.63 2.47 40.08
C ASP A 698 -7.74 2.54 38.83
N ILE A 699 -6.99 3.64 38.70
CA ILE A 699 -6.03 3.86 37.61
C ILE A 699 -4.77 3.00 37.83
N GLU A 700 -4.26 2.94 39.06
CA GLU A 700 -3.10 2.10 39.39
C GLU A 700 -3.39 0.60 39.23
N GLN A 701 -4.61 0.17 39.56
CA GLN A 701 -5.02 -1.22 39.42
C GLN A 701 -5.12 -1.65 37.95
N ARG A 702 -5.66 -0.80 37.07
CA ARG A 702 -5.71 -1.06 35.61
C ARG A 702 -4.33 -1.09 34.96
N VAL A 703 -3.41 -0.25 35.41
CA VAL A 703 -2.02 -0.25 34.91
C VAL A 703 -1.28 -1.52 35.35
N GLN A 704 -1.55 -2.04 36.54
CA GLN A 704 -0.97 -3.32 36.98
C GLN A 704 -1.52 -4.51 36.20
N ASP A 705 -2.82 -4.53 35.88
CA ASP A 705 -3.44 -5.61 35.12
C ASP A 705 -2.92 -5.66 33.67
N GLN A 706 -2.75 -4.49 33.01
CA GLN A 706 -2.11 -4.44 31.69
C GLN A 706 -0.66 -4.92 31.71
N ARG A 707 0.11 -4.58 32.75
CA ARG A 707 1.50 -5.08 32.88
C ARG A 707 1.57 -6.60 33.10
N ARG A 708 0.55 -7.21 33.72
CA ARG A 708 0.47 -8.67 33.87
C ARG A 708 0.12 -9.35 32.55
N GLN A 709 -0.78 -8.78 31.75
CA GLN A 709 -1.10 -9.32 30.42
C GLN A 709 0.08 -9.27 29.45
N ILE A 710 0.83 -8.17 29.42
CA ILE A 710 2.02 -8.04 28.56
C ILE A 710 3.11 -9.07 28.94
N LYS A 711 3.31 -9.31 30.25
CA LYS A 711 4.24 -10.34 30.73
C LYS A 711 3.79 -11.79 30.47
N ALA A 712 2.50 -12.02 30.28
CA ALA A 712 1.97 -13.33 29.92
C ALA A 712 2.14 -13.62 28.43
N GLN A 713 2.06 -12.59 27.57
CA GLN A 713 2.30 -12.70 26.13
C GLN A 713 3.77 -12.98 25.77
N ASP A 714 4.72 -12.36 26.48
CA ASP A 714 6.16 -12.59 26.22
C ASP A 714 6.65 -14.01 26.57
N ARG A 715 5.93 -14.75 27.44
CA ARG A 715 6.29 -16.14 27.78
C ARG A 715 5.85 -17.19 26.76
N HIS A 716 5.10 -16.80 25.74
CA HIS A 716 4.68 -17.70 24.66
C HIS A 716 5.53 -17.56 23.38
N LEU A 717 6.54 -16.67 23.38
CA LEU A 717 7.43 -16.39 22.25
C LEU A 717 8.91 -16.69 22.54
N THR A 718 9.19 -17.47 23.58
CA THR A 718 10.47 -18.17 23.83
C THR A 718 10.18 -19.61 24.15
#